data_AF-A0A345H081-F1
#
_entry.id   AF-A0A345H081-F1
#
_cell.length_a   1.000
_cell.length_b   1.000
_cell.length_c   1.000
_cell.angle_alpha   90.00
_cell.angle_beta   90.00
_cell.angle_gamma   90.00
#
_symmetry.space_group_name_H-M   'P 1'
#
loop_
_entity.id
_entity.type
_entity.pdbx_description
1 polymer ?
#
loop_
_entity_poly.entity_id
_entity_poly.type
_entity_poly.pdbx_seq_one_letter_code
_entity_poly.pdbx_strand_id
1 'polypeptide(L)'
;MKKITSLLFLLLVSQLIFCQTLTIGLLTDTDSPEVQPLLKQLKTEIRAVLGQSKTVIFKDVLQNNYNLETATSNYQQLVASDADIILSFGVFDNIVLSKQKSYPKPVIVFGAINSDFIDLKENQKTSGINNITYIIAPLSYKKDLDTFETLYDYKNIGIAIDEYLIGILPLKELFDPYFASKNKQYRLIPLSKNGFKASDLEGIDAVYIAGGFQFSDAEFKKLADQINAKKLPSFSENRVRDVELGILATNQPETNIDLFFRRIALNIEEISNGTNASELPLLLEYKNKLSINYNTAKQIDFPIRYSMLASADFIGDMMQRENANSLSILNIMNGVIDKNLSLSSSKKGIELTEQDVKTAKSGYLPNVTASVNGLYLDPRVAEISNGTNPEFSTSGNVVLEQLVYSESATANIDIQKELVKAQQATYNATELDALLNASVAYFNALILKTNAAVQNQNLQLTKRNLEIAEQNFEAGASGKSDVLRFRSQLAQNTQNLIDASNQLRQSFNTINQLMNVPINTEIDIQDAELSTGIFENYRYKDLLEVLDNPKLQPALIEFLVVEAKKNAPELKNINYNLNVTKRTYKLNDTGRFIPTVALQGQYSLAISQSGKGTTVPTGFPTAPDGTYNVGLNVSLPIFNQNQRNINRQTAKIQEEQLGFEKENIELNIEKNVTDIVIDLVGQIANIEISKVSEDNAKESLALFQNSYKEGAIPVIQLIDAQNNYLQAKLARATANYNYLLTAMQLERAIGYFFLVHTESENQEFIQRINQYILSKN
;
A
#
# COMPACT_ATOMS: atom_id res chain seq x y z
N MET A 1 60.75 -7.05 72.85
CA MET A 1 60.17 -6.49 71.60
C MET A 1 61.27 -6.36 70.55
N LYS A 2 60.94 -6.72 69.29
CA LYS A 2 61.68 -6.52 68.02
C LYS A 2 62.97 -7.35 67.85
N LYS A 3 62.92 -8.51 67.16
CA LYS A 3 62.67 -8.83 65.72
C LYS A 3 63.99 -8.98 64.96
N ILE A 4 64.40 -10.24 64.93
CA ILE A 4 65.32 -10.90 63.99
C ILE A 4 64.63 -10.96 62.62
N THR A 5 65.33 -10.63 61.54
CA THR A 5 65.42 -11.40 60.28
C THR A 5 66.03 -10.53 59.15
N SER A 6 67.32 -10.74 58.92
CA SER A 6 67.99 -10.48 57.63
C SER A 6 68.00 -11.79 56.85
N LEU A 7 67.14 -11.95 55.83
CA LEU A 7 67.38 -12.77 54.62
C LEU A 7 66.09 -12.78 53.76
N LEU A 8 65.95 -11.84 52.82
CA LEU A 8 65.22 -12.03 51.56
C LEU A 8 65.50 -10.81 50.66
N PHE A 9 66.67 -10.79 50.02
CA PHE A 9 67.04 -9.76 49.04
C PHE A 9 67.56 -10.45 47.79
N LEU A 10 66.67 -11.09 47.03
CA LEU A 10 66.92 -11.56 45.66
C LEU A 10 65.63 -12.12 45.05
N LEU A 11 64.91 -11.28 44.29
CA LEU A 11 64.07 -11.60 43.12
C LEU A 11 63.03 -10.49 42.91
N LEU A 12 63.50 -9.38 42.33
CA LEU A 12 62.65 -8.43 41.62
C LEU A 12 63.44 -7.94 40.42
N VAL A 13 63.64 -8.85 39.46
CA VAL A 13 63.96 -8.47 38.09
C VAL A 13 62.65 -7.89 37.54
N SER A 14 62.54 -6.57 37.57
CA SER A 14 61.59 -5.86 36.72
C SER A 14 61.94 -6.22 35.27
N GLN A 15 61.16 -7.10 34.65
CA GLN A 15 61.15 -7.19 33.21
C GLN A 15 60.65 -5.84 32.69
N LEU A 16 61.58 -5.01 32.23
CA LEU A 16 61.30 -4.02 31.22
C LEU A 16 60.76 -4.80 30.03
N ILE A 17 59.43 -4.86 29.88
CA ILE A 17 58.79 -5.28 28.65
C ILE A 17 59.22 -4.23 27.63
N PHE A 18 60.26 -4.53 26.86
CA PHE A 18 60.56 -3.80 25.65
C PHE A 18 59.33 -3.93 24.77
N CYS A 19 58.57 -2.84 24.62
CA CYS A 19 57.50 -2.77 23.64
C CYS A 19 58.15 -2.96 22.27
N GLN A 20 57.98 -4.14 21.67
CA GLN A 20 58.54 -4.44 20.36
C GLN A 20 57.93 -3.47 19.34
N THR A 21 58.79 -2.82 18.56
CA THR A 21 58.34 -1.97 17.45
C THR A 21 58.11 -2.87 16.25
N LEU A 22 56.95 -2.74 15.60
CA LEU A 22 56.56 -3.50 14.42
C LEU A 22 56.34 -2.51 13.26
N THR A 23 57.13 -2.64 12.20
CA THR A 23 57.08 -1.80 11.00
C THR A 23 56.32 -2.49 9.88
N ILE A 24 55.26 -1.86 9.39
CA ILE A 24 54.38 -2.44 8.35
C ILE A 24 54.50 -1.62 7.07
N GLY A 25 54.85 -2.29 5.97
CA GLY A 25 54.81 -1.73 4.61
C GLY A 25 53.46 -2.00 3.94
N LEU A 26 52.94 -1.04 3.16
CA LEU A 26 51.70 -1.21 2.38
C LEU A 26 51.96 -1.01 0.89
N LEU A 27 51.48 -1.94 0.09
CA LEU A 27 51.40 -1.87 -1.37
C LEU A 27 49.94 -1.67 -1.78
N THR A 28 49.69 -0.75 -2.72
CA THR A 28 48.34 -0.56 -3.29
C THR A 28 48.37 -0.31 -4.80
N ASP A 29 47.27 -0.64 -5.47
CA ASP A 29 47.10 -0.31 -6.90
C ASP A 29 46.95 1.19 -7.15
N THR A 30 46.24 1.89 -6.27
CA THR A 30 45.96 3.33 -6.39
C THR A 30 45.83 3.98 -5.01
N ASP A 31 46.03 5.29 -4.95
CA ASP A 31 45.70 6.14 -3.80
C ASP A 31 44.47 7.02 -4.07
N SER A 32 43.32 6.37 -4.34
CA SER A 32 42.09 7.10 -4.66
C SER A 32 41.37 7.60 -3.40
N PRO A 33 40.53 8.65 -3.52
CA PRO A 33 39.68 9.13 -2.41
C PRO A 33 38.79 8.05 -1.77
N GLU A 34 38.46 7.00 -2.51
CA GLU A 34 37.66 5.85 -2.07
C GLU A 34 38.51 4.82 -1.31
N VAL A 35 39.79 4.68 -1.66
CA VAL A 35 40.73 3.74 -1.01
C VAL A 35 41.31 4.31 0.29
N GLN A 36 41.55 5.62 0.37
CA GLN A 36 42.13 6.29 1.54
C GLN A 36 41.38 6.02 2.87
N PRO A 37 40.03 6.14 2.93
CA PRO A 37 39.26 5.80 4.12
C PRO A 37 39.44 4.35 4.57
N LEU A 38 39.51 3.43 3.62
CA LEU A 38 39.68 1.99 3.88
C LEU A 38 41.05 1.70 4.49
N LEU A 39 42.10 2.28 3.94
CA LEU A 39 43.45 2.17 4.49
C LEU A 39 43.53 2.79 5.89
N LYS A 40 42.85 3.92 6.12
CA LYS A 40 42.78 4.56 7.44
C LYS A 40 42.07 3.67 8.46
N GLN A 41 40.95 3.05 8.07
CA GLN A 41 40.20 2.14 8.93
C GLN A 41 41.01 0.88 9.23
N LEU A 42 41.65 0.27 8.23
CA LEU A 42 42.56 -0.87 8.42
C LEU A 42 43.70 -0.53 9.40
N LYS A 43 44.38 0.61 9.21
CA LYS A 43 45.44 1.08 10.12
C LYS A 43 44.92 1.28 11.55
N THR A 44 43.67 1.74 11.69
CA THR A 44 43.02 1.94 12.99
C THR A 44 42.74 0.60 13.67
N GLU A 45 42.19 -0.37 12.94
CA GLU A 45 41.90 -1.70 13.47
C GLU A 45 43.16 -2.46 13.88
N ILE A 46 44.22 -2.40 13.06
CA ILE A 46 45.54 -2.96 13.40
C ILE A 46 46.06 -2.36 14.70
N ARG A 47 45.97 -1.04 14.88
CA ARG A 47 46.38 -0.39 16.14
C ARG A 47 45.47 -0.78 17.32
N ALA A 48 44.17 -0.98 17.09
CA ALA A 48 43.25 -1.39 18.14
C ALA A 48 43.53 -2.81 18.64
N VAL A 49 43.90 -3.73 17.74
CA VAL A 49 44.31 -5.11 18.09
C VAL A 49 45.67 -5.14 18.78
N LEU A 50 46.70 -4.52 18.19
CA LEU A 50 48.08 -4.65 18.68
C LEU A 50 48.50 -3.62 19.73
N GLY A 51 47.74 -2.52 19.90
CA GLY A 51 48.20 -1.31 20.60
C GLY A 51 48.48 -1.45 22.10
N GLN A 52 48.14 -2.59 22.72
CA GLN A 52 48.54 -2.89 24.10
C GLN A 52 49.83 -3.72 24.20
N SER A 53 50.23 -4.42 23.13
CA SER A 53 51.37 -5.35 23.13
C SER A 53 52.57 -4.85 22.32
N LYS A 54 52.36 -4.00 21.29
CA LYS A 54 53.41 -3.53 20.37
C LYS A 54 53.19 -2.08 19.89
N THR A 55 54.29 -1.40 19.56
CA THR A 55 54.25 -0.09 18.89
C THR A 55 54.26 -0.29 17.38
N VAL A 56 53.15 0.03 16.70
CA VAL A 56 53.00 -0.18 15.25
C VAL A 56 53.36 1.07 14.45
N ILE A 57 54.35 0.98 13.56
CA ILE A 57 54.78 2.03 12.63
C ILE A 57 54.37 1.63 11.21
N PHE A 58 53.61 2.48 10.53
CA PHE A 58 53.27 2.27 9.11
C PHE A 58 54.21 3.10 8.24
N LYS A 59 54.78 2.47 7.21
CA LYS A 59 55.50 3.19 6.16
C LYS A 59 54.55 3.93 5.22
N ASP A 60 55.14 4.78 4.39
CA ASP A 60 54.44 5.39 3.25
C ASP A 60 53.83 4.30 2.37
N VAL A 61 52.61 4.56 1.90
CA VAL A 61 51.88 3.66 1.01
C VAL A 61 52.53 3.75 -0.37
N LEU A 62 53.00 2.62 -0.91
CA LEU A 62 53.60 2.57 -2.23
C LEU A 62 52.54 2.17 -3.26
N GLN A 63 52.07 3.15 -4.03
CA GLN A 63 51.10 2.93 -5.10
C GLN A 63 51.74 2.52 -6.42
N ASN A 64 51.13 1.59 -7.16
CA ASN A 64 51.65 1.13 -8.46
C ASN A 64 50.97 1.79 -9.68
N ASN A 65 49.85 2.49 -9.51
CA ASN A 65 49.07 3.14 -10.56
C ASN A 65 48.71 2.20 -11.73
N TYR A 66 48.29 0.97 -11.40
CA TYR A 66 47.92 -0.07 -12.37
C TYR A 66 49.07 -0.46 -13.32
N ASN A 67 50.32 -0.47 -12.82
CA ASN A 67 51.51 -0.84 -13.58
C ASN A 67 52.28 -1.99 -12.89
N LEU A 68 52.44 -3.12 -13.60
CA LEU A 68 53.11 -4.31 -13.07
C LEU A 68 54.61 -4.12 -12.79
N GLU A 69 55.31 -3.28 -13.57
CA GLU A 69 56.73 -2.99 -13.34
C GLU A 69 56.90 -2.12 -12.08
N THR A 70 56.04 -1.13 -11.91
CA THR A 70 56.00 -0.30 -10.69
C THR A 70 55.64 -1.13 -9.46
N ALA A 71 54.63 -2.01 -9.55
CA ALA A 71 54.27 -2.95 -8.48
C ALA A 71 55.46 -3.86 -8.08
N THR A 72 56.20 -4.36 -9.07
CA THR A 72 57.41 -5.16 -8.85
C THR A 72 58.50 -4.35 -8.13
N SER A 73 58.75 -3.12 -8.57
CA SER A 73 59.72 -2.21 -7.94
C SER A 73 59.32 -1.86 -6.51
N ASN A 74 58.04 -1.55 -6.26
CA ASN A 74 57.52 -1.22 -4.93
C ASN A 74 57.66 -2.40 -3.95
N TYR A 75 57.35 -3.62 -4.38
CA TYR A 75 57.56 -4.81 -3.57
C TYR A 75 59.04 -5.02 -3.21
N GLN A 76 59.95 -4.91 -4.19
CA GLN A 76 61.39 -5.02 -3.96
C GLN A 76 61.91 -3.95 -3.00
N GLN A 77 61.39 -2.71 -3.11
CA GLN A 77 61.72 -1.62 -2.18
C GLN A 77 61.33 -1.97 -0.74
N LEU A 78 60.14 -2.53 -0.50
CA LEU A 78 59.74 -2.93 0.86
C LEU A 78 60.54 -4.12 1.40
N VAL A 79 60.87 -5.08 0.53
CA VAL A 79 61.76 -6.21 0.87
C VAL A 79 63.14 -5.72 1.30
N ALA A 80 63.72 -4.74 0.61
CA ALA A 80 65.03 -4.16 0.95
C ALA A 80 65.01 -3.20 2.15
N SER A 81 63.83 -2.82 2.64
CA SER A 81 63.67 -1.85 3.73
C SER A 81 63.65 -2.49 5.13
N ASP A 82 63.42 -1.73 6.20
CA ASP A 82 63.22 -2.23 7.58
C ASP A 82 61.75 -2.62 7.89
N ALA A 83 60.89 -2.79 6.88
CA ALA A 83 59.54 -3.34 7.12
C ALA A 83 59.61 -4.79 7.64
N ASP A 84 58.87 -5.11 8.70
CA ASP A 84 58.76 -6.45 9.27
C ASP A 84 57.69 -7.28 8.57
N ILE A 85 56.57 -6.65 8.20
CA ILE A 85 55.43 -7.27 7.50
C ILE A 85 55.05 -6.42 6.30
N ILE A 86 54.72 -7.05 5.18
CA ILE A 86 54.22 -6.40 3.97
C ILE A 86 52.74 -6.72 3.79
N LEU A 87 51.93 -5.68 3.67
CA LEU A 87 50.51 -5.75 3.34
C LEU A 87 50.34 -5.41 1.86
N SER A 88 49.73 -6.32 1.09
CA SER A 88 49.43 -6.11 -0.32
C SER A 88 47.94 -5.97 -0.54
N PHE A 89 47.51 -4.83 -1.09
CA PHE A 89 46.12 -4.50 -1.35
C PHE A 89 45.90 -4.07 -2.81
N GLY A 90 45.47 -4.99 -3.66
CA GLY A 90 45.16 -4.67 -5.05
C GLY A 90 45.47 -5.80 -6.02
N VAL A 91 44.90 -5.76 -7.21
CA VAL A 91 45.03 -6.79 -8.24
C VAL A 91 46.47 -6.84 -8.76
N PHE A 92 47.10 -5.70 -9.04
CA PHE A 92 48.42 -5.66 -9.67
C PHE A 92 49.51 -6.15 -8.73
N ASP A 93 49.50 -5.68 -7.48
CA ASP A 93 50.44 -6.15 -6.47
C ASP A 93 50.27 -7.65 -6.21
N ASN A 94 49.03 -8.14 -6.16
CA ASN A 94 48.74 -9.56 -5.94
C ASN A 94 49.19 -10.44 -7.12
N ILE A 95 49.10 -9.96 -8.37
CA ILE A 95 49.65 -10.66 -9.55
C ILE A 95 51.18 -10.70 -9.52
N VAL A 96 51.83 -9.62 -9.08
CA VAL A 96 53.30 -9.61 -8.92
C VAL A 96 53.72 -10.62 -7.85
N LEU A 97 52.99 -10.67 -6.74
CA LEU A 97 53.27 -11.57 -5.63
C LEU A 97 52.99 -13.02 -6.01
N SER A 98 51.89 -13.34 -6.69
CA SER A 98 51.56 -14.72 -7.08
C SER A 98 52.61 -15.38 -7.99
N LYS A 99 53.41 -14.58 -8.71
CA LYS A 99 54.54 -15.03 -9.53
C LYS A 99 55.83 -15.29 -8.73
N GLN A 100 55.90 -14.89 -7.46
CA GLN A 100 57.06 -15.11 -6.61
C GLN A 100 57.08 -16.54 -6.07
N LYS A 101 58.28 -17.13 -6.03
CA LYS A 101 58.49 -18.49 -5.48
C LYS A 101 58.92 -18.51 -4.01
N SER A 102 59.39 -17.38 -3.49
CA SER A 102 59.91 -17.25 -2.13
C SER A 102 59.71 -15.85 -1.60
N TYR A 103 59.36 -15.72 -0.32
CA TYR A 103 59.07 -14.45 0.34
C TYR A 103 60.07 -14.22 1.48
N PRO A 104 61.01 -13.26 1.34
CA PRO A 104 62.00 -12.98 2.37
C PRO A 104 61.40 -12.44 3.67
N LYS A 105 60.21 -11.85 3.59
CA LYS A 105 59.46 -11.26 4.71
C LYS A 105 58.02 -11.75 4.68
N PRO A 106 57.33 -11.84 5.84
CA PRO A 106 55.92 -12.14 5.90
C PRO A 106 55.09 -11.17 5.03
N VAL A 107 54.31 -11.72 4.11
CA VAL A 107 53.39 -10.99 3.24
C VAL A 107 51.96 -11.44 3.51
N ILE A 108 51.06 -10.48 3.73
CA ILE A 108 49.61 -10.72 3.77
C ILE A 108 49.02 -10.12 2.51
N VAL A 109 48.45 -10.97 1.66
CA VAL A 109 47.85 -10.61 0.39
C VAL A 109 46.34 -10.53 0.55
N PHE A 110 45.76 -9.38 0.20
CA PHE A 110 44.31 -9.16 0.28
C PHE A 110 43.84 -8.17 -0.81
N GLY A 111 42.55 -7.92 -0.90
CA GLY A 111 42.01 -6.84 -1.72
C GLY A 111 41.82 -7.12 -3.20
N ALA A 112 42.29 -8.26 -3.73
CA ALA A 112 41.89 -8.73 -5.04
C ALA A 112 42.52 -10.08 -5.36
N ILE A 113 41.79 -11.16 -5.10
CA ILE A 113 41.74 -12.30 -6.03
C ILE A 113 40.33 -12.88 -5.89
N ASN A 114 39.53 -12.77 -6.96
CA ASN A 114 38.29 -13.53 -7.07
C ASN A 114 38.67 -15.02 -7.02
N SER A 115 37.95 -15.81 -6.22
CA SER A 115 38.28 -17.22 -5.98
C SER A 115 38.36 -18.05 -7.27
N ASP A 116 37.74 -17.58 -8.36
CA ASP A 116 37.78 -18.23 -9.66
C ASP A 116 39.17 -18.20 -10.34
N PHE A 117 40.10 -17.33 -9.91
CA PHE A 117 41.47 -17.27 -10.42
C PHE A 117 42.51 -17.94 -9.52
N ILE A 118 42.09 -18.50 -8.39
CA ILE A 118 42.99 -19.17 -7.46
C ILE A 118 42.76 -20.67 -7.55
N ASP A 119 43.78 -21.40 -8.01
CA ASP A 119 43.77 -22.87 -8.00
C ASP A 119 44.14 -23.37 -6.59
N LEU A 120 43.20 -23.25 -5.64
CA LEU A 120 43.32 -23.91 -4.33
C LEU A 120 42.82 -25.34 -4.43
N LYS A 121 43.62 -26.30 -3.93
CA LYS A 121 43.16 -27.68 -3.79
C LYS A 121 41.94 -27.72 -2.86
N GLU A 122 40.98 -28.59 -3.18
CA GLU A 122 39.79 -28.81 -2.36
C GLU A 122 40.21 -29.12 -0.91
N ASN A 123 39.79 -28.29 0.05
CA ASN A 123 40.16 -28.30 1.48
C ASN A 123 41.50 -27.66 1.89
N GLN A 124 42.19 -26.93 1.03
CA GLN A 124 43.37 -26.17 1.42
C GLN A 124 43.00 -25.01 2.38
N LYS A 125 43.41 -25.12 3.65
CA LYS A 125 43.10 -24.12 4.70
C LYS A 125 44.19 -23.07 4.89
N THR A 126 45.42 -23.36 4.49
CA THR A 126 46.61 -22.52 4.71
C THR A 126 47.43 -22.41 3.42
N SER A 127 48.29 -21.39 3.29
CA SER A 127 49.05 -21.19 2.05
C SER A 127 50.07 -22.31 1.80
N GLY A 128 50.65 -22.85 2.88
CA GLY A 128 51.76 -23.82 2.80
C GLY A 128 53.05 -23.26 2.20
N ILE A 129 53.10 -21.95 1.88
CA ILE A 129 54.27 -21.29 1.31
C ILE A 129 54.84 -20.36 2.38
N ASN A 130 56.11 -20.57 2.71
CA ASN A 130 56.80 -19.83 3.76
C ASN A 130 56.66 -18.32 3.57
N ASN A 131 56.31 -17.61 4.66
CA ASN A 131 56.20 -16.15 4.71
C ASN A 131 55.14 -15.52 3.80
N ILE A 132 54.13 -16.25 3.34
CA ILE A 132 52.97 -15.63 2.69
C ILE A 132 51.66 -16.23 3.18
N THR A 133 50.65 -15.38 3.36
CA THR A 133 49.26 -15.80 3.51
C THR A 133 48.37 -14.96 2.62
N TYR A 134 47.22 -15.52 2.23
CA TYR A 134 46.21 -14.84 1.44
C TYR A 134 44.95 -14.75 2.28
N ILE A 135 44.26 -13.63 2.25
CA ILE A 135 42.92 -13.51 2.83
C ILE A 135 41.95 -13.45 1.66
N ILE A 136 41.44 -14.62 1.31
CA ILE A 136 40.58 -14.84 0.15
C ILE A 136 39.13 -14.65 0.58
N ALA A 137 38.48 -13.66 -0.01
CA ALA A 137 37.03 -13.54 0.05
C ALA A 137 36.40 -14.53 -0.95
N PRO A 138 35.22 -15.12 -0.65
CA PRO A 138 34.53 -16.08 -1.51
C PRO A 138 33.81 -15.40 -2.68
N LEU A 139 34.36 -14.28 -3.17
CA LEU A 139 33.91 -13.64 -4.41
C LEU A 139 34.17 -14.63 -5.56
N SER A 140 33.13 -14.92 -6.34
CA SER A 140 33.21 -15.82 -7.50
C SER A 140 32.27 -15.29 -8.56
N TYR A 141 32.84 -14.94 -9.72
CA TYR A 141 32.07 -14.53 -10.88
C TYR A 141 31.10 -15.62 -11.29
N LYS A 142 31.57 -16.88 -11.29
CA LYS A 142 30.75 -18.04 -11.64
C LYS A 142 29.55 -18.19 -10.70
N LYS A 143 29.75 -18.10 -9.38
CA LYS A 143 28.65 -18.23 -8.40
C LYS A 143 27.65 -17.08 -8.51
N ASP A 144 28.11 -15.86 -8.75
CA ASP A 144 27.24 -14.71 -8.93
C ASP A 144 26.42 -14.82 -10.22
N LEU A 145 27.05 -15.24 -11.32
CA LEU A 145 26.38 -15.49 -12.59
C LEU A 145 25.37 -16.64 -12.50
N ASP A 146 25.68 -17.71 -11.75
CA ASP A 146 24.74 -18.79 -11.44
C ASP A 146 23.55 -18.27 -10.62
N THR A 147 23.82 -17.43 -9.61
CA THR A 147 22.78 -16.82 -8.77
C THR A 147 21.90 -15.88 -9.60
N PHE A 148 22.50 -15.08 -10.46
CA PHE A 148 21.79 -14.17 -11.35
C PHE A 148 20.91 -14.94 -12.35
N GLU A 149 21.40 -16.08 -12.86
CA GLU A 149 20.63 -16.97 -13.73
C GLU A 149 19.38 -17.53 -13.02
N THR A 150 19.44 -17.78 -11.71
CA THR A 150 18.25 -18.17 -10.95
C THR A 150 17.18 -17.07 -10.90
N LEU A 151 17.60 -15.80 -10.98
CA LEU A 151 16.70 -14.64 -11.02
C LEU A 151 16.17 -14.36 -12.43
N TYR A 152 17.06 -14.41 -13.42
CA TYR A 152 16.77 -14.07 -14.81
C TYR A 152 17.55 -14.99 -15.76
N ASP A 153 16.82 -15.70 -16.62
CA ASP A 153 17.42 -16.58 -17.63
C ASP A 153 17.95 -15.78 -18.83
N TYR A 154 19.05 -15.05 -18.63
CA TYR A 154 19.74 -14.28 -19.67
C TYR A 154 20.34 -15.20 -20.74
N LYS A 155 20.37 -14.74 -21.99
CA LYS A 155 21.02 -15.45 -23.12
C LYS A 155 22.29 -14.76 -23.58
N ASN A 156 22.32 -13.43 -23.55
CA ASN A 156 23.44 -12.60 -24.01
C ASN A 156 23.78 -11.57 -22.94
N ILE A 157 24.73 -11.89 -22.06
CA ILE A 157 25.06 -11.01 -20.92
C ILE A 157 26.24 -10.09 -21.22
N GLY A 158 26.11 -8.82 -20.86
CA GLY A 158 27.23 -7.87 -20.82
C GLY A 158 27.96 -7.97 -19.47
N ILE A 159 29.25 -8.25 -19.48
CA ILE A 159 30.08 -8.28 -18.27
C ILE A 159 30.91 -6.99 -18.23
N ALA A 160 30.49 -6.04 -17.41
CA ALA A 160 31.17 -4.77 -17.21
C ALA A 160 32.33 -4.95 -16.21
N ILE A 161 33.56 -4.74 -16.68
CA ILE A 161 34.79 -4.92 -15.90
C ILE A 161 35.68 -3.68 -16.08
N ASP A 162 36.38 -3.26 -15.03
CA ASP A 162 37.28 -2.11 -15.10
C ASP A 162 38.29 -2.27 -16.25
N GLU A 163 38.41 -1.25 -17.09
CA GLU A 163 39.16 -1.31 -18.36
C GLU A 163 40.62 -1.76 -18.17
N TYR A 164 41.27 -1.35 -17.07
CA TYR A 164 42.65 -1.74 -16.76
C TYR A 164 42.82 -3.22 -16.39
N LEU A 165 41.74 -3.95 -16.09
CA LEU A 165 41.78 -5.40 -15.85
C LEU A 165 41.63 -6.21 -17.14
N ILE A 166 41.09 -5.59 -18.20
CA ILE A 166 40.91 -6.22 -19.51
C ILE A 166 42.28 -6.38 -20.16
N GLY A 167 42.82 -7.61 -20.12
CA GLY A 167 44.14 -7.96 -20.65
C GLY A 167 45.17 -8.31 -19.57
N ILE A 168 44.87 -8.04 -18.30
CA ILE A 168 45.69 -8.44 -17.15
C ILE A 168 45.15 -9.73 -16.53
N LEU A 169 43.83 -9.83 -16.36
CA LEU A 169 43.18 -11.04 -15.86
C LEU A 169 42.88 -12.02 -17.01
N PRO A 170 43.01 -13.35 -16.80
CA PRO A 170 42.69 -14.37 -17.80
C PRO A 170 41.16 -14.57 -17.94
N LEU A 171 40.42 -13.49 -18.21
CA LEU A 171 38.95 -13.46 -18.23
C LEU A 171 38.35 -14.44 -19.26
N LYS A 172 38.99 -14.59 -20.42
CA LYS A 172 38.53 -15.53 -21.46
C LYS A 172 38.69 -16.99 -21.03
N GLU A 173 39.81 -17.33 -20.40
CA GLU A 173 40.03 -18.68 -19.86
C GLU A 173 39.00 -19.04 -18.80
N LEU A 174 38.46 -18.03 -18.10
CA LEU A 174 37.39 -18.22 -17.12
C LEU A 174 36.00 -18.32 -17.77
N PHE A 175 35.64 -17.36 -18.62
CA PHE A 175 34.28 -17.19 -19.11
C PHE A 175 33.95 -18.05 -20.33
N ASP A 176 34.90 -18.29 -21.25
CA ASP A 176 34.65 -19.15 -22.43
C ASP A 176 34.14 -20.54 -22.04
N PRO A 177 34.80 -21.31 -21.14
CA PRO A 177 34.29 -22.62 -20.74
C PRO A 177 32.99 -22.53 -19.93
N TYR A 178 32.83 -21.50 -19.09
CA TYR A 178 31.62 -21.30 -18.28
C TYR A 178 30.38 -21.10 -19.16
N PHE A 179 30.42 -20.13 -20.09
CA PHE A 179 29.28 -19.83 -20.95
C PHE A 179 29.06 -20.89 -22.02
N ALA A 180 30.12 -21.53 -22.54
CA ALA A 180 29.98 -22.67 -23.46
C ALA A 180 29.24 -23.85 -22.80
N SER A 181 29.52 -24.15 -21.52
CA SER A 181 28.85 -25.23 -20.80
C SER A 181 27.34 -25.01 -20.59
N LYS A 182 26.89 -23.75 -20.63
CA LYS A 182 25.50 -23.34 -20.42
C LYS A 182 24.76 -22.95 -21.70
N ASN A 183 25.42 -23.02 -22.86
CA ASN A 183 24.90 -22.56 -24.15
C ASN A 183 24.42 -21.10 -24.13
N LYS A 184 25.23 -20.22 -23.53
CA LYS A 184 24.97 -18.78 -23.38
C LYS A 184 26.09 -17.97 -24.02
N GLN A 185 25.84 -16.70 -24.31
CA GLN A 185 26.85 -15.78 -24.84
C GLN A 185 27.14 -14.67 -23.85
N TYR A 186 28.38 -14.17 -23.88
CA TYR A 186 28.80 -13.03 -23.07
C TYR A 186 29.58 -12.03 -23.92
N ARG A 187 29.59 -10.77 -23.47
CA ARG A 187 30.44 -9.72 -24.03
C ARG A 187 31.14 -9.00 -22.89
N LEU A 188 32.47 -8.88 -22.96
CA LEU A 188 33.21 -8.02 -22.04
C LEU A 188 32.99 -6.56 -22.43
N ILE A 189 32.57 -5.75 -21.46
CA ILE A 189 32.32 -4.32 -21.61
C ILE A 189 33.36 -3.57 -20.77
N PRO A 190 34.23 -2.75 -21.39
CA PRO A 190 35.19 -1.94 -20.66
C PRO A 190 34.48 -0.88 -19.83
N LEU A 191 34.66 -0.95 -18.52
CA LEU A 191 34.15 0.00 -17.56
C LEU A 191 35.19 1.10 -17.35
N SER A 192 34.83 2.33 -17.71
CA SER A 192 35.68 3.53 -17.57
C SER A 192 34.95 4.62 -16.79
N LYS A 193 35.67 5.64 -16.29
CA LYS A 193 35.06 6.79 -15.60
C LYS A 193 34.01 7.54 -16.43
N ASN A 194 34.03 7.40 -17.76
CA ASN A 194 33.05 8.02 -18.65
C ASN A 194 31.72 7.25 -18.74
N GLY A 195 31.58 6.11 -18.04
CA GLY A 195 30.42 5.23 -18.08
C GLY A 195 30.38 4.34 -19.34
N PHE A 196 29.20 3.84 -19.68
CA PHE A 196 29.00 3.03 -20.89
C PHE A 196 28.88 3.90 -22.14
N LYS A 197 29.44 3.42 -23.26
CA LYS A 197 29.12 3.93 -24.60
C LYS A 197 27.75 3.39 -25.02
N ALA A 198 27.06 4.10 -25.90
CA ALA A 198 25.72 3.70 -26.36
C ALA A 198 25.69 2.27 -26.95
N SER A 199 26.74 1.89 -27.68
CA SER A 199 26.91 0.56 -28.29
C SER A 199 27.16 -0.57 -27.28
N ASP A 200 27.63 -0.25 -26.07
CA ASP A 200 28.08 -1.26 -25.11
C ASP A 200 26.90 -2.08 -24.57
N LEU A 201 25.72 -1.45 -24.48
CA LEU A 201 24.48 -2.06 -23.98
C LEU A 201 23.55 -2.56 -25.10
N GLU A 202 23.99 -2.58 -26.36
CA GLU A 202 23.18 -3.07 -27.49
C GLU A 202 23.38 -4.57 -27.74
N GLY A 203 22.27 -5.29 -27.90
CA GLY A 203 22.27 -6.73 -28.22
C GLY A 203 22.54 -7.65 -27.03
N ILE A 204 22.51 -7.11 -25.81
CA ILE A 204 22.54 -7.87 -24.55
C ILE A 204 21.16 -7.84 -23.88
N ASP A 205 20.88 -8.82 -23.03
CA ASP A 205 19.63 -8.94 -22.27
C ASP A 205 19.81 -8.85 -20.74
N ALA A 206 21.06 -8.79 -20.26
CA ALA A 206 21.40 -8.55 -18.86
C ALA A 206 22.80 -7.94 -18.73
N VAL A 207 23.09 -7.33 -17.56
CA VAL A 207 24.42 -6.77 -17.24
C VAL A 207 24.93 -7.34 -15.91
N TYR A 208 26.14 -7.89 -15.91
CA TYR A 208 26.88 -8.23 -14.70
C TYR A 208 28.01 -7.21 -14.49
N ILE A 209 28.04 -6.54 -13.35
CA ILE A 209 29.07 -5.58 -12.97
C ILE A 209 30.10 -6.29 -12.10
N ALA A 210 31.24 -6.60 -12.70
CA ALA A 210 32.38 -7.29 -12.11
C ALA A 210 33.55 -6.31 -11.82
N GLY A 211 33.20 -5.10 -11.39
CA GLY A 211 34.16 -4.02 -11.16
C GLY A 211 33.47 -2.77 -10.63
N GLY A 212 34.15 -1.63 -10.71
CA GLY A 212 33.54 -0.35 -10.36
C GLY A 212 33.71 0.09 -8.90
N PHE A 213 34.58 -0.59 -8.16
CA PHE A 213 34.93 -0.26 -6.77
C PHE A 213 35.48 1.16 -6.59
N GLN A 214 36.11 1.71 -7.63
CA GLN A 214 36.75 3.02 -7.69
C GLN A 214 35.81 4.19 -8.01
N PHE A 215 34.53 3.94 -8.32
CA PHE A 215 33.59 4.99 -8.68
C PHE A 215 32.97 5.62 -7.44
N SER A 216 32.84 6.94 -7.45
CA SER A 216 32.02 7.66 -6.48
C SER A 216 30.54 7.29 -6.61
N ASP A 217 29.74 7.51 -5.57
CA ASP A 217 28.30 7.21 -5.58
C ASP A 217 27.58 7.85 -6.76
N ALA A 218 27.93 9.10 -7.08
CA ALA A 218 27.33 9.85 -8.19
C ALA A 218 27.70 9.27 -9.57
N GLU A 219 28.96 8.89 -9.77
CA GLU A 219 29.42 8.29 -11.03
C GLU A 219 28.80 6.90 -11.22
N PHE A 220 28.76 6.09 -10.16
CA PHE A 220 28.18 4.74 -10.22
C PHE A 220 26.65 4.80 -10.41
N LYS A 221 25.97 5.74 -9.77
CA LYS A 221 24.52 5.94 -9.99
C LYS A 221 24.21 6.27 -11.45
N LYS A 222 24.98 7.17 -12.07
CA LYS A 222 24.81 7.50 -13.49
C LYS A 222 24.96 6.27 -14.39
N LEU A 223 25.85 5.36 -14.02
CA LEU A 223 26.04 4.10 -14.72
C LEU A 223 24.83 3.16 -14.56
N ALA A 224 24.33 2.99 -13.33
CA ALA A 224 23.13 2.21 -13.07
C ALA A 224 21.91 2.77 -13.85
N ASP A 225 21.76 4.10 -13.89
CA ASP A 225 20.68 4.76 -14.63
C ASP A 225 20.77 4.48 -16.15
N GLN A 226 21.97 4.37 -16.74
CA GLN A 226 22.15 3.98 -18.14
C GLN A 226 21.66 2.55 -18.41
N ILE A 227 21.91 1.62 -17.48
CA ILE A 227 21.44 0.22 -17.59
C ILE A 227 19.91 0.18 -17.45
N ASN A 228 19.38 0.86 -16.42
CA ASN A 228 17.95 0.84 -16.10
C ASN A 228 17.11 1.51 -17.21
N ALA A 229 17.64 2.55 -17.87
CA ALA A 229 16.99 3.17 -19.03
C ALA A 229 16.79 2.21 -20.21
N LYS A 230 17.60 1.15 -20.30
CA LYS A 230 17.45 0.07 -21.29
C LYS A 230 16.60 -1.10 -20.78
N LYS A 231 16.08 -1.02 -19.54
CA LYS A 231 15.33 -2.08 -18.85
C LYS A 231 16.10 -3.40 -18.74
N LEU A 232 17.41 -3.34 -18.60
CA LEU A 232 18.26 -4.53 -18.48
C LEU A 232 18.35 -4.94 -17.00
N PRO A 233 18.02 -6.19 -16.65
CA PRO A 233 18.36 -6.75 -15.34
C PRO A 233 19.87 -6.63 -15.09
N SER A 234 20.23 -6.20 -13.89
CA SER A 234 21.62 -5.99 -13.51
C SER A 234 22.03 -6.71 -12.22
N PHE A 235 23.26 -7.20 -12.17
CA PHE A 235 23.79 -7.89 -11.01
C PHE A 235 25.19 -7.37 -10.70
N SER A 236 25.51 -7.09 -9.44
CA SER A 236 26.84 -6.62 -9.05
C SER A 236 27.62 -7.69 -8.29
N GLU A 237 28.93 -7.79 -8.55
CA GLU A 237 29.90 -8.52 -7.72
C GLU A 237 30.19 -7.78 -6.41
N ASN A 238 29.91 -6.48 -6.32
CA ASN A 238 30.18 -5.70 -5.12
C ASN A 238 29.02 -5.74 -4.13
N ARG A 239 29.18 -4.96 -3.06
CA ARG A 239 28.29 -4.90 -1.89
C ARG A 239 26.92 -4.32 -2.22
N VAL A 240 26.03 -4.44 -1.24
CA VAL A 240 24.68 -3.84 -1.18
C VAL A 240 24.63 -2.37 -1.63
N ARG A 241 25.70 -1.58 -1.42
CA ARG A 241 25.83 -0.20 -1.95
C ARG A 241 25.44 -0.08 -3.42
N ASP A 242 25.89 -1.00 -4.28
CA ASP A 242 25.61 -0.92 -5.72
C ASP A 242 24.11 -1.10 -5.99
N VAL A 243 23.48 -1.98 -5.20
CA VAL A 243 22.04 -2.22 -5.25
C VAL A 243 21.28 -0.99 -4.77
N GLU A 244 21.70 -0.34 -3.69
CA GLU A 244 21.15 0.95 -3.23
C GLU A 244 21.27 2.06 -4.28
N LEU A 245 22.36 2.07 -5.06
CA LEU A 245 22.61 3.07 -6.10
C LEU A 245 21.83 2.80 -7.41
N GLY A 246 21.18 1.64 -7.54
CA GLY A 246 20.23 1.37 -8.62
C GLY A 246 20.44 0.06 -9.38
N ILE A 247 21.41 -0.79 -8.99
CA ILE A 247 21.57 -2.14 -9.56
C ILE A 247 20.45 -3.06 -9.04
N LEU A 248 19.98 -3.98 -9.87
CA LEU A 248 18.86 -4.84 -9.52
C LEU A 248 19.22 -5.80 -8.37
N ALA A 249 20.38 -6.46 -8.40
CA ALA A 249 20.73 -7.43 -7.36
C ALA A 249 22.24 -7.58 -7.09
N THR A 250 22.58 -8.16 -5.94
CA THR A 250 23.92 -8.67 -5.60
C THR A 250 23.80 -9.93 -4.75
N ASN A 251 24.78 -10.84 -4.80
CA ASN A 251 24.88 -11.98 -3.88
C ASN A 251 25.79 -11.71 -2.68
N GLN A 252 26.29 -10.48 -2.55
CA GLN A 252 27.26 -10.16 -1.52
C GLN A 252 26.59 -9.80 -0.20
N PRO A 253 27.09 -10.33 0.94
CA PRO A 253 26.57 -9.96 2.24
C PRO A 253 26.82 -8.48 2.54
N GLU A 254 25.89 -7.88 3.29
CA GLU A 254 26.05 -6.58 3.94
C GLU A 254 27.07 -6.72 5.08
N THR A 255 28.35 -6.92 4.74
CA THR A 255 29.40 -7.17 5.73
C THR A 255 30.09 -5.88 6.13
N ASN A 256 30.21 -5.72 7.45
CA ASN A 256 31.01 -4.69 8.06
C ASN A 256 32.48 -4.99 7.73
N ILE A 257 33.13 -4.13 6.95
CA ILE A 257 34.53 -4.29 6.52
C ILE A 257 35.49 -4.49 7.72
N ASP A 258 35.03 -4.10 8.90
CA ASP A 258 35.61 -4.37 10.21
C ASP A 258 35.98 -5.84 10.43
N LEU A 259 35.14 -6.81 10.04
CA LEU A 259 35.48 -8.23 10.23
C LEU A 259 36.68 -8.65 9.39
N PHE A 260 36.78 -8.11 8.18
CA PHE A 260 37.90 -8.37 7.27
C PHE A 260 39.18 -7.69 7.78
N PHE A 261 39.10 -6.43 8.20
CA PHE A 261 40.21 -5.71 8.80
C PHE A 261 40.64 -6.32 10.14
N ARG A 262 39.71 -6.82 10.94
CA ARG A 262 39.99 -7.57 12.17
C ARG A 262 40.76 -8.84 11.86
N ARG A 263 40.39 -9.60 10.83
CA ARG A 263 41.16 -10.78 10.42
C ARG A 263 42.58 -10.41 10.01
N ILE A 264 42.76 -9.35 9.23
CA ILE A 264 44.10 -8.86 8.86
C ILE A 264 44.90 -8.53 10.12
N ALA A 265 44.30 -7.78 11.05
CA ALA A 265 44.94 -7.38 12.30
C ALA A 265 45.31 -8.57 13.20
N LEU A 266 44.45 -9.58 13.31
CA LEU A 266 44.74 -10.83 14.04
C LEU A 266 45.86 -11.64 13.37
N ASN A 267 45.86 -11.72 12.03
CA ASN A 267 46.94 -12.39 11.29
C ASN A 267 48.29 -11.67 11.49
N ILE A 268 48.29 -10.33 11.55
CA ILE A 268 49.49 -9.53 11.86
C ILE A 268 49.96 -9.82 13.29
N GLU A 269 49.04 -9.88 14.25
CA GLU A 269 49.35 -10.21 15.64
C GLU A 269 50.03 -11.59 15.74
N GLU A 270 49.45 -12.62 15.12
CA GLU A 270 49.99 -13.98 15.05
C GLU A 270 51.40 -14.02 14.43
N ILE A 271 51.59 -13.38 13.27
CA ILE A 271 52.92 -13.30 12.63
C ILE A 271 53.93 -12.61 13.54
N SER A 272 53.51 -11.52 14.19
CA SER A 272 54.35 -10.77 15.10
C SER A 272 54.74 -11.59 16.35
N ASN A 273 53.94 -12.60 16.71
CA ASN A 273 54.21 -13.52 17.82
C ASN A 273 55.02 -14.75 17.40
N GLY A 274 55.41 -14.87 16.13
CA GLY A 274 56.27 -15.91 15.60
C GLY A 274 55.55 -16.99 14.79
N THR A 275 54.24 -16.91 14.61
CA THR A 275 53.49 -17.80 13.74
C THR A 275 53.89 -17.56 12.28
N ASN A 276 54.22 -18.62 11.53
CA ASN A 276 54.54 -18.44 10.12
C ASN A 276 53.27 -18.07 9.35
N ALA A 277 53.36 -17.10 8.43
CA ALA A 277 52.24 -16.76 7.57
C ALA A 277 51.69 -17.98 6.80
N SER A 278 52.52 -18.99 6.52
CA SER A 278 52.10 -20.22 5.85
C SER A 278 51.07 -21.05 6.59
N GLU A 279 50.91 -20.84 7.89
CA GLU A 279 50.01 -21.58 8.79
C GLU A 279 48.67 -20.86 9.00
N LEU A 280 48.57 -19.61 8.56
CA LEU A 280 47.39 -18.79 8.79
C LEU A 280 46.22 -19.19 7.86
N PRO A 281 44.97 -19.03 8.33
CA PRO A 281 43.78 -19.36 7.52
C PRO A 281 43.70 -18.52 6.24
N LEU A 282 43.46 -19.20 5.12
CA LEU A 282 43.31 -18.57 3.81
C LEU A 282 41.93 -17.97 3.57
N LEU A 283 40.90 -18.71 3.98
CA LEU A 283 39.51 -18.42 3.67
C LEU A 283 38.90 -17.67 4.85
N LEU A 284 38.26 -16.55 4.57
CA LEU A 284 37.24 -16.06 5.48
C LEU A 284 35.92 -16.76 5.12
N GLU A 285 35.29 -17.42 6.09
CA GLU A 285 33.96 -18.00 5.86
C GLU A 285 32.93 -16.87 5.80
N TYR A 286 32.22 -16.77 4.67
CA TYR A 286 31.07 -15.90 4.52
C TYR A 286 29.90 -16.70 3.95
N LYS A 287 28.69 -16.33 4.36
CA LYS A 287 27.47 -16.70 3.66
C LYS A 287 27.10 -15.59 2.70
N ASN A 288 27.01 -15.95 1.42
CA ASN A 288 26.46 -15.07 0.39
C ASN A 288 25.02 -14.72 0.76
N LYS A 289 24.63 -13.47 0.48
CA LYS A 289 23.31 -12.95 0.75
C LYS A 289 22.79 -12.26 -0.49
N LEU A 290 21.75 -12.85 -1.08
CA LEU A 290 21.08 -12.25 -2.20
C LEU A 290 20.32 -11.01 -1.74
N SER A 291 20.60 -9.85 -2.32
CA SER A 291 19.88 -8.61 -2.09
C SER A 291 19.33 -8.10 -3.43
N ILE A 292 18.08 -7.63 -3.44
CA ILE A 292 17.36 -7.18 -4.64
C ILE A 292 16.79 -5.78 -4.39
N ASN A 293 16.99 -4.84 -5.33
CA ASN A 293 16.36 -3.52 -5.28
C ASN A 293 14.94 -3.56 -5.86
N TYR A 294 13.94 -3.28 -5.03
CA TYR A 294 12.53 -3.27 -5.43
C TYR A 294 12.22 -2.13 -6.42
N ASN A 295 12.77 -0.95 -6.17
CA ASN A 295 12.55 0.24 -7.01
C ASN A 295 13.14 0.01 -8.41
N THR A 296 14.36 -0.55 -8.49
CA THR A 296 14.97 -0.93 -9.76
C THR A 296 14.15 -2.02 -10.45
N ALA A 297 13.74 -3.07 -9.71
CA ALA A 297 12.93 -4.14 -10.27
C ALA A 297 11.65 -3.58 -10.92
N LYS A 298 10.97 -2.64 -10.25
CA LYS A 298 9.81 -1.96 -10.81
C LYS A 298 10.15 -1.11 -12.03
N GLN A 299 11.22 -0.31 -11.96
CA GLN A 299 11.66 0.58 -13.05
C GLN A 299 11.92 -0.17 -14.35
N ILE A 300 12.42 -1.41 -14.27
CA ILE A 300 12.77 -2.24 -15.41
C ILE A 300 11.71 -3.32 -15.72
N ASP A 301 10.54 -3.29 -15.07
CA ASP A 301 9.48 -4.30 -15.19
C ASP A 301 9.93 -5.74 -14.83
N PHE A 302 10.86 -5.88 -13.90
CA PHE A 302 11.37 -7.16 -13.42
C PHE A 302 10.35 -7.86 -12.47
N PRO A 303 9.95 -9.10 -12.76
CA PRO A 303 8.96 -9.80 -11.95
C PRO A 303 9.57 -10.33 -10.63
N ILE A 304 9.12 -9.79 -9.50
CA ILE A 304 9.47 -10.30 -8.17
C ILE A 304 8.57 -11.50 -7.83
N ARG A 305 9.18 -12.69 -7.73
CA ARG A 305 8.47 -13.92 -7.35
C ARG A 305 8.36 -14.03 -5.83
N TYR A 306 7.24 -14.55 -5.31
CA TYR A 306 7.07 -14.76 -3.87
C TYR A 306 8.16 -15.64 -3.22
N SER A 307 8.70 -16.61 -3.96
CA SER A 307 9.83 -17.42 -3.50
C SER A 307 11.08 -16.59 -3.17
N MET A 308 11.25 -15.42 -3.81
CA MET A 308 12.37 -14.52 -3.54
C MET A 308 12.22 -13.79 -2.21
N LEU A 309 11.00 -13.54 -1.72
CA LEU A 309 10.76 -12.80 -0.46
C LEU A 309 11.39 -13.49 0.75
N ALA A 310 11.40 -14.83 0.76
CA ALA A 310 12.00 -15.62 1.83
C ALA A 310 13.53 -15.66 1.74
N SER A 311 14.09 -15.73 0.52
CA SER A 311 15.51 -16.05 0.30
C SER A 311 16.40 -14.84 -0.01
N ALA A 312 15.81 -13.70 -0.39
CA ALA A 312 16.54 -12.49 -0.72
C ALA A 312 16.18 -11.33 0.22
N ASP A 313 17.15 -10.49 0.54
CA ASP A 313 16.92 -9.18 1.13
C ASP A 313 16.40 -8.22 0.07
N PHE A 314 15.55 -7.29 0.48
CA PHE A 314 15.00 -6.30 -0.42
C PHE A 314 15.39 -4.90 0.04
N ILE A 315 15.90 -4.13 -0.90
CA ILE A 315 16.34 -2.75 -0.74
C ILE A 315 15.38 -1.85 -1.50
N GLY A 316 15.21 -0.63 -1.01
CA GLY A 316 14.18 0.28 -1.50
C GLY A 316 12.81 -0.01 -0.86
N ASP A 317 11.83 0.82 -1.20
CA ASP A 317 10.53 0.75 -0.57
C ASP A 317 9.56 -0.07 -1.44
N MET A 318 9.25 -1.30 -0.98
CA MET A 318 8.23 -2.14 -1.63
C MET A 318 6.87 -1.44 -1.74
N MET A 319 6.62 -0.46 -0.87
CA MET A 319 5.32 0.15 -0.62
C MET A 319 5.20 1.54 -1.22
N GLN A 320 6.29 2.15 -1.69
CA GLN A 320 6.27 3.48 -2.30
C GLN A 320 6.15 3.34 -3.82
N ARG A 321 4.99 3.71 -4.38
CA ARG A 321 4.85 3.86 -5.83
C ARG A 321 5.17 5.32 -6.15
N GLU A 322 5.87 5.57 -7.27
CA GLU A 322 6.22 6.93 -7.68
C GLU A 322 5.04 7.89 -7.59
N ASN A 323 5.29 9.08 -7.02
CA ASN A 323 4.30 10.04 -6.52
C ASN A 323 3.25 10.53 -7.55
N ALA A 324 3.41 10.27 -8.85
CA ALA A 324 2.54 10.80 -9.90
C ALA A 324 1.08 10.31 -9.84
N ASN A 325 0.81 9.15 -9.22
CA ASN A 325 -0.53 8.54 -9.13
C ASN A 325 -1.04 8.40 -7.68
N SER A 326 -0.46 9.14 -6.73
CA SER A 326 -0.86 9.04 -5.32
C SER A 326 -2.12 9.87 -5.04
N LEU A 327 -3.21 9.21 -4.67
CA LEU A 327 -4.52 9.80 -4.45
C LEU A 327 -4.66 10.31 -3.01
N SER A 328 -5.11 11.56 -2.85
CA SER A 328 -5.56 12.09 -1.56
C SER A 328 -7.01 11.64 -1.27
N ILE A 329 -7.43 11.74 0.01
CA ILE A 329 -8.83 11.49 0.40
C ILE A 329 -9.82 12.33 -0.42
N LEU A 330 -9.49 13.59 -0.71
CA LEU A 330 -10.33 14.48 -1.51
C LEU A 330 -10.44 14.01 -2.97
N ASN A 331 -9.35 13.48 -3.55
CA ASN A 331 -9.42 12.90 -4.88
C ASN A 331 -10.37 11.70 -4.93
N ILE A 332 -10.34 10.85 -3.89
CA ILE A 332 -11.23 9.69 -3.80
C ILE A 332 -12.67 10.14 -3.56
N MET A 333 -12.93 11.01 -2.59
CA MET A 333 -14.28 11.52 -2.29
C MET A 333 -14.94 12.15 -3.53
N ASN A 334 -14.23 13.05 -4.22
CA ASN A 334 -14.74 13.68 -5.43
C ASN A 334 -14.94 12.66 -6.56
N GLY A 335 -13.98 11.74 -6.75
CA GLY A 335 -14.11 10.65 -7.73
C GLY A 335 -15.33 9.77 -7.48
N VAL A 336 -15.66 9.50 -6.22
CA VAL A 336 -16.86 8.75 -5.81
C VAL A 336 -18.12 9.57 -6.06
N ILE A 337 -18.22 10.82 -5.61
CA ILE A 337 -19.40 11.66 -5.84
C ILE A 337 -19.71 11.79 -7.34
N ASP A 338 -18.69 12.02 -8.16
CA ASP A 338 -18.87 12.33 -9.57
C ASP A 338 -19.27 11.10 -10.42
N LYS A 339 -18.75 9.92 -10.10
CA LYS A 339 -18.79 8.75 -11.01
C LYS A 339 -19.32 7.47 -10.39
N ASN A 340 -19.62 7.44 -9.09
CA ASN A 340 -20.12 6.22 -8.46
C ASN A 340 -21.45 5.77 -9.08
N LEU A 341 -21.53 4.49 -9.42
CA LEU A 341 -22.67 3.91 -10.11
C LEU A 341 -23.92 3.85 -9.22
N SER A 342 -23.77 3.65 -7.90
CA SER A 342 -24.88 3.64 -6.96
C SER A 342 -25.52 5.03 -6.83
N LEU A 343 -24.69 6.07 -6.71
CA LEU A 343 -25.17 7.47 -6.71
C LEU A 343 -25.86 7.84 -8.02
N SER A 344 -25.26 7.47 -9.15
CA SER A 344 -25.85 7.70 -10.48
C SER A 344 -27.22 7.03 -10.61
N SER A 345 -27.36 5.80 -10.10
CA SER A 345 -28.64 5.08 -10.06
C SER A 345 -29.66 5.75 -9.12
N SER A 346 -29.24 6.16 -7.92
CA SER A 346 -30.10 6.85 -6.95
C SER A 346 -30.63 8.18 -7.51
N LYS A 347 -29.78 8.91 -8.24
CA LYS A 347 -30.16 10.15 -8.96
C LYS A 347 -31.21 9.90 -10.04
N LYS A 348 -31.11 8.79 -10.79
CA LYS A 348 -32.16 8.37 -11.73
C LYS A 348 -33.49 8.04 -11.03
N GLY A 349 -33.46 7.61 -9.78
CA GLY A 349 -34.66 7.45 -8.95
C GLY A 349 -35.46 8.76 -8.82
N ILE A 350 -34.79 9.90 -8.66
CA ILE A 350 -35.46 11.22 -8.62
C ILE A 350 -36.14 11.50 -9.96
N GLU A 351 -35.43 11.35 -11.08
CA GLU A 351 -35.97 11.57 -12.42
C GLU A 351 -37.20 10.68 -12.71
N LEU A 352 -37.21 9.43 -12.21
CA LEU A 352 -38.37 8.53 -12.31
C LEU A 352 -39.57 9.07 -11.53
N THR A 353 -39.39 9.48 -10.26
CA THR A 353 -40.48 10.07 -9.47
C THR A 353 -41.00 11.38 -10.06
N GLU A 354 -40.17 12.15 -10.76
CA GLU A 354 -40.64 13.32 -11.52
C GLU A 354 -41.53 12.94 -12.72
N GLN A 355 -41.28 11.78 -13.36
CA GLN A 355 -42.19 11.27 -14.38
C GLN A 355 -43.53 10.84 -13.76
N ASP A 356 -43.53 10.29 -12.54
CA ASP A 356 -44.78 9.96 -11.84
C ASP A 356 -45.63 11.21 -11.57
N VAL A 357 -45.01 12.35 -11.27
CA VAL A 357 -45.71 13.65 -11.19
C VAL A 357 -46.31 14.04 -12.55
N LYS A 358 -45.60 13.82 -13.66
CA LYS A 358 -46.14 14.11 -15.00
C LYS A 358 -47.29 13.18 -15.35
N THR A 359 -47.19 11.89 -15.03
CA THR A 359 -48.27 10.90 -15.18
C THR A 359 -49.48 11.27 -14.33
N ALA A 360 -49.29 11.73 -13.09
CA ALA A 360 -50.39 12.21 -12.26
C ALA A 360 -51.07 13.45 -12.86
N LYS A 361 -50.30 14.38 -13.46
CA LYS A 361 -50.83 15.55 -14.17
C LYS A 361 -51.54 15.19 -15.47
N SER A 362 -51.08 14.17 -16.19
CA SER A 362 -51.69 13.76 -17.46
C SER A 362 -53.12 13.25 -17.28
N GLY A 363 -53.52 12.87 -16.06
CA GLY A 363 -54.92 12.54 -15.74
C GLY A 363 -55.92 13.69 -15.98
N TYR A 364 -55.45 14.94 -16.10
CA TYR A 364 -56.26 16.11 -16.50
C TYR A 364 -56.30 16.37 -18.00
N LEU A 365 -55.48 15.67 -18.78
CA LEU A 365 -55.48 15.78 -20.24
C LEU A 365 -56.67 14.99 -20.82
N PRO A 366 -57.16 15.39 -22.00
CA PRO A 366 -58.19 14.63 -22.70
C PRO A 366 -57.67 13.25 -23.10
N ASN A 367 -58.43 12.22 -22.74
CA ASN A 367 -58.28 10.87 -23.25
C ASN A 367 -59.21 10.68 -24.44
N VAL A 368 -58.67 10.37 -25.62
CA VAL A 368 -59.44 10.15 -26.85
C VAL A 368 -59.25 8.72 -27.30
N THR A 369 -60.34 7.95 -27.30
CA THR A 369 -60.34 6.55 -27.71
C THR A 369 -61.21 6.38 -28.95
N ALA A 370 -60.62 5.85 -30.03
CA ALA A 370 -61.37 5.39 -31.19
C ALA A 370 -61.57 3.88 -31.12
N SER A 371 -62.78 3.41 -31.35
CA SER A 371 -63.14 2.00 -31.37
C SER A 371 -64.02 1.70 -32.58
N VAL A 372 -63.97 0.46 -33.06
CA VAL A 372 -64.85 -0.06 -34.09
C VAL A 372 -65.52 -1.31 -33.54
N ASN A 373 -66.84 -1.37 -33.63
CA ASN A 373 -67.63 -2.49 -33.16
C ASN A 373 -68.40 -3.09 -34.34
N GLY A 374 -68.21 -4.40 -34.55
CA GLY A 374 -69.02 -5.20 -35.47
C GLY A 374 -70.00 -6.05 -34.66
N LEU A 375 -71.29 -5.96 -34.96
CA LEU A 375 -72.34 -6.70 -34.28
C LEU A 375 -73.15 -7.53 -35.29
N TYR A 376 -73.29 -8.82 -34.98
CA TYR A 376 -74.28 -9.70 -35.58
C TYR A 376 -75.44 -9.88 -34.60
N LEU A 377 -76.66 -9.64 -35.08
CA LEU A 377 -77.89 -9.75 -34.31
C LEU A 377 -78.78 -10.85 -34.92
N ASP A 378 -79.47 -11.64 -34.08
CA ASP A 378 -80.42 -12.65 -34.57
C ASP A 378 -81.42 -11.98 -35.55
N PRO A 379 -81.58 -12.52 -36.77
CA PRO A 379 -82.38 -11.87 -37.82
C PRO A 379 -83.84 -11.60 -37.41
N ARG A 380 -84.43 -12.42 -36.54
CA ARG A 380 -85.81 -12.23 -36.04
C ARG A 380 -85.89 -11.04 -35.09
N VAL A 381 -84.83 -10.81 -34.32
CA VAL A 381 -84.71 -9.64 -33.43
C VAL A 381 -84.45 -8.38 -34.27
N ALA A 382 -83.62 -8.49 -35.32
CA ALA A 382 -83.38 -7.39 -36.24
C ALA A 382 -84.65 -7.00 -37.01
N GLU A 383 -85.44 -7.96 -37.48
CA GLU A 383 -86.68 -7.72 -38.25
C GLU A 383 -87.75 -6.95 -37.46
N ILE A 384 -87.88 -7.22 -36.16
CA ILE A 384 -88.80 -6.47 -35.28
C ILE A 384 -88.24 -5.11 -34.80
N SER A 385 -86.98 -4.80 -35.12
CA SER A 385 -86.33 -3.53 -34.72
C SER A 385 -86.71 -2.33 -35.61
N ASN A 386 -87.43 -2.57 -36.70
CA ASN A 386 -87.95 -1.54 -37.61
C ASN A 386 -86.90 -0.50 -38.06
N GLY A 387 -85.69 -0.95 -38.43
CA GLY A 387 -84.63 -0.06 -38.90
C GLY A 387 -83.67 0.43 -37.82
N THR A 388 -83.89 0.07 -36.55
CA THR A 388 -83.08 0.57 -35.42
C THR A 388 -81.87 -0.31 -35.13
N ASN A 389 -81.97 -1.62 -35.34
CA ASN A 389 -80.90 -2.58 -35.06
C ASN A 389 -80.79 -3.60 -36.21
N PRO A 390 -79.92 -3.35 -37.21
CA PRO A 390 -79.79 -4.23 -38.36
C PRO A 390 -79.03 -5.53 -38.01
N GLU A 391 -79.31 -6.60 -38.75
CA GLU A 391 -78.75 -7.96 -38.58
C GLU A 391 -77.22 -7.97 -38.59
N PHE A 392 -76.61 -7.21 -39.51
CA PHE A 392 -75.18 -6.93 -39.50
C PHE A 392 -74.97 -5.42 -39.40
N SER A 393 -74.23 -4.99 -38.38
CA SER A 393 -73.82 -3.60 -38.24
C SER A 393 -72.33 -3.49 -37.94
N THR A 394 -71.71 -2.47 -38.53
CA THR A 394 -70.37 -2.01 -38.13
C THR A 394 -70.49 -0.53 -37.79
N SER A 395 -70.08 -0.18 -36.58
CA SER A 395 -70.05 1.20 -36.11
C SER A 395 -68.65 1.59 -35.65
N GLY A 396 -68.25 2.82 -35.95
CA GLY A 396 -67.10 3.48 -35.37
C GLY A 396 -67.54 4.39 -34.23
N ASN A 397 -66.72 4.50 -33.19
CA ASN A 397 -66.98 5.37 -32.06
C ASN A 397 -65.71 6.08 -31.62
N VAL A 398 -65.76 7.40 -31.48
CA VAL A 398 -64.70 8.21 -30.87
C VAL A 398 -65.24 8.76 -29.57
N VAL A 399 -64.62 8.37 -28.46
CA VAL A 399 -64.94 8.84 -27.11
C VAL A 399 -63.84 9.77 -26.64
N LEU A 400 -64.22 10.97 -26.24
CA LEU A 400 -63.41 11.95 -25.54
C LEU A 400 -63.84 11.95 -24.06
N GLU A 401 -62.90 11.72 -23.16
CA GLU A 401 -63.09 11.91 -21.72
C GLU A 401 -62.00 12.83 -21.20
N GLN A 402 -62.39 13.91 -20.53
CA GLN A 402 -61.44 14.82 -19.92
C GLN A 402 -61.87 15.15 -18.49
N LEU A 403 -60.98 14.89 -17.54
CA LEU A 403 -61.17 15.32 -16.17
C LEU A 403 -61.04 16.84 -16.08
N VAL A 404 -62.09 17.53 -15.63
CA VAL A 404 -62.05 18.99 -15.41
C VAL A 404 -61.60 19.27 -13.98
N TYR A 405 -62.13 18.52 -13.02
CA TYR A 405 -61.79 18.67 -11.62
C TYR A 405 -62.00 17.36 -10.84
N SER A 406 -61.02 17.00 -10.00
CA SER A 406 -61.17 15.92 -9.03
C SER A 406 -60.25 16.15 -7.83
N GLU A 407 -60.80 16.02 -6.62
CA GLU A 407 -59.97 16.03 -5.42
C GLU A 407 -59.03 14.82 -5.38
N SER A 408 -59.44 13.66 -5.88
CA SER A 408 -58.56 12.47 -5.94
C SER A 408 -57.36 12.69 -6.86
N ALA A 409 -57.56 13.29 -8.03
CA ALA A 409 -56.46 13.57 -8.96
C ALA A 409 -55.55 14.69 -8.44
N THR A 410 -56.11 15.74 -7.83
CA THR A 410 -55.32 16.82 -7.19
C THR A 410 -54.48 16.28 -6.04
N ALA A 411 -55.09 15.50 -5.14
CA ALA A 411 -54.38 14.87 -4.03
C ALA A 411 -53.28 13.93 -4.52
N ASN A 412 -53.50 13.17 -5.60
CA ASN A 412 -52.47 12.33 -6.18
C ASN A 412 -51.27 13.16 -6.68
N ILE A 413 -51.50 14.30 -7.36
CA ILE A 413 -50.40 15.20 -7.77
C ILE A 413 -49.62 15.71 -6.55
N ASP A 414 -50.29 16.10 -5.48
CA ASP A 414 -49.64 16.57 -4.25
C ASP A 414 -48.83 15.44 -3.59
N ILE A 415 -49.38 14.23 -3.55
CA ILE A 415 -48.69 13.03 -3.04
C ILE A 415 -47.43 12.76 -3.85
N GLN A 416 -47.50 12.72 -5.19
CA GLN A 416 -46.34 12.47 -6.04
C GLN A 416 -45.25 13.55 -5.86
N LYS A 417 -45.63 14.82 -5.63
CA LYS A 417 -44.66 15.89 -5.34
C LYS A 417 -43.95 15.69 -4.00
N GLU A 418 -44.66 15.25 -2.96
CA GLU A 418 -44.02 14.93 -1.67
C GLU A 418 -43.14 13.67 -1.79
N LEU A 419 -43.51 12.69 -2.61
CA LEU A 419 -42.67 11.52 -2.91
C LEU A 419 -41.38 11.88 -3.65
N VAL A 420 -41.40 12.87 -4.56
CA VAL A 420 -40.15 13.41 -5.16
C VAL A 420 -39.22 13.98 -4.08
N LYS A 421 -39.76 14.73 -3.12
CA LYS A 421 -38.95 15.28 -2.00
C LYS A 421 -38.42 14.16 -1.10
N ALA A 422 -39.22 13.12 -0.85
CA ALA A 422 -38.77 11.93 -0.12
C ALA A 422 -37.62 11.24 -0.86
N GLN A 423 -37.73 11.05 -2.18
CA GLN A 423 -36.69 10.46 -3.01
C GLN A 423 -35.43 11.31 -3.06
N GLN A 424 -35.55 12.64 -3.08
CA GLN A 424 -34.41 13.54 -2.94
C GLN A 424 -33.70 13.37 -1.60
N ALA A 425 -34.44 13.25 -0.49
CA ALA A 425 -33.86 12.99 0.81
C ALA A 425 -33.16 11.62 0.87
N THR A 426 -33.68 10.59 0.19
CA THR A 426 -33.00 9.29 0.02
C THR A 426 -31.70 9.42 -0.77
N TYR A 427 -31.69 10.20 -1.85
CA TYR A 427 -30.46 10.49 -2.59
C TYR A 427 -29.42 11.19 -1.69
N ASN A 428 -29.83 12.20 -0.91
CA ASN A 428 -28.93 12.91 0.00
C ASN A 428 -28.34 11.97 1.07
N ALA A 429 -29.10 11.02 1.62
CA ALA A 429 -28.55 9.99 2.51
C ALA A 429 -27.50 9.12 1.79
N THR A 430 -27.81 8.69 0.56
CA THR A 430 -26.90 7.88 -0.27
C THR A 430 -25.60 8.63 -0.57
N GLU A 431 -25.67 9.95 -0.81
CA GLU A 431 -24.52 10.83 -1.05
C GLU A 431 -23.60 10.92 0.17
N LEU A 432 -24.17 11.13 1.35
CA LEU A 432 -23.41 11.13 2.61
C LEU A 432 -22.80 9.74 2.89
N ASP A 433 -23.51 8.65 2.61
CA ASP A 433 -22.98 7.29 2.75
C ASP A 433 -21.84 7.01 1.75
N ALA A 434 -21.94 7.52 0.52
CA ALA A 434 -20.89 7.38 -0.48
C ALA A 434 -19.62 8.12 -0.07
N LEU A 435 -19.75 9.32 0.52
CA LEU A 435 -18.63 10.05 1.13
C LEU A 435 -18.00 9.26 2.27
N LEU A 436 -18.79 8.71 3.18
CA LEU A 436 -18.27 7.86 4.26
C LEU A 436 -17.56 6.62 3.70
N ASN A 437 -18.14 5.95 2.70
CA ASN A 437 -17.54 4.78 2.06
C ASN A 437 -16.19 5.11 1.39
N ALA A 438 -16.08 6.29 0.78
CA ALA A 438 -14.80 6.80 0.24
C ALA A 438 -13.77 6.98 1.36
N SER A 439 -14.14 7.62 2.47
CA SER A 439 -13.28 7.80 3.64
C SER A 439 -12.83 6.46 4.25
N VAL A 440 -13.76 5.52 4.43
CA VAL A 440 -13.49 4.17 4.95
C VAL A 440 -12.50 3.45 4.04
N ALA A 441 -12.71 3.48 2.72
CA ALA A 441 -11.80 2.85 1.78
C ALA A 441 -10.39 3.46 1.81
N TYR A 442 -10.29 4.78 1.91
CA TYR A 442 -9.02 5.50 2.04
C TYR A 442 -8.25 5.11 3.30
N PHE A 443 -8.86 5.23 4.48
CA PHE A 443 -8.19 4.93 5.75
C PHE A 443 -7.88 3.45 5.91
N ASN A 444 -8.74 2.55 5.45
CA ASN A 444 -8.44 1.12 5.43
C ASN A 444 -7.24 0.80 4.54
N ALA A 445 -7.12 1.43 3.38
CA ALA A 445 -5.98 1.23 2.51
C ALA A 445 -4.67 1.78 3.11
N LEU A 446 -4.71 2.91 3.84
CA LEU A 446 -3.57 3.40 4.63
C LEU A 446 -3.18 2.44 5.76
N ILE A 447 -4.16 1.92 6.51
CA ILE A 447 -3.93 0.90 7.54
C ILE A 447 -3.25 -0.34 6.95
N LEU A 448 -3.73 -0.83 5.80
CA LEU A 448 -3.18 -1.99 5.12
C LEU A 448 -1.79 -1.71 4.53
N LYS A 449 -1.54 -0.49 4.04
CA LYS A 449 -0.23 -0.04 3.57
C LYS A 449 0.79 -0.07 4.71
N THR A 450 0.41 0.50 5.85
CA THR A 450 1.20 0.48 7.08
C THR A 450 1.44 -0.94 7.59
N ASN A 451 0.41 -1.81 7.61
CA ASN A 451 0.55 -3.20 8.02
C ASN A 451 1.58 -3.93 7.15
N ALA A 452 1.47 -3.84 5.83
CA ALA A 452 2.43 -4.46 4.92
C ALA A 452 3.86 -3.92 5.10
N ALA A 453 4.03 -2.61 5.34
CA ALA A 453 5.33 -2.03 5.65
C ALA A 453 5.93 -2.59 6.97
N VAL A 454 5.12 -2.69 8.02
CA VAL A 454 5.53 -3.25 9.32
C VAL A 454 5.84 -4.75 9.23
N GLN A 455 5.05 -5.53 8.48
CA GLN A 455 5.33 -6.95 8.23
C GLN A 455 6.65 -7.14 7.47
N ASN A 456 6.94 -6.27 6.49
CA ASN A 456 8.23 -6.31 5.79
C ASN A 456 9.38 -6.04 6.77
N GLN A 457 9.28 -5.01 7.61
CA GLN A 457 10.31 -4.72 8.62
C GLN A 457 10.52 -5.89 9.61
N ASN A 458 9.43 -6.54 10.03
CA ASN A 458 9.49 -7.72 10.89
C ASN A 458 10.13 -8.94 10.18
N LEU A 459 9.88 -9.11 8.89
CA LEU A 459 10.56 -10.12 8.07
C LEU A 459 12.07 -9.85 8.02
N GLN A 460 12.49 -8.61 7.77
CA GLN A 460 13.92 -8.24 7.76
C GLN A 460 14.57 -8.46 9.13
N LEU A 461 13.87 -8.10 10.21
CA LEU A 461 14.33 -8.36 11.57
C LEU A 461 14.51 -9.85 11.85
N THR A 462 13.61 -10.69 11.33
CA THR A 462 13.68 -12.15 11.44
C THR A 462 14.89 -12.71 10.71
N LYS A 463 15.20 -12.19 9.52
CA LYS A 463 16.40 -12.57 8.76
C LYS A 463 17.66 -12.24 9.54
N ARG A 464 17.76 -11.03 10.10
CA ARG A 464 18.89 -10.63 10.97
C ARG A 464 19.02 -11.50 12.21
N ASN A 465 17.92 -11.84 12.87
CA ASN A 465 17.94 -12.72 14.05
C ASN A 465 18.31 -14.18 13.68
N LEU A 466 17.90 -14.66 12.50
CA LEU A 466 18.33 -15.95 11.96
C LEU A 466 19.85 -15.97 11.73
N GLU A 467 20.42 -14.91 11.18
CA GLU A 467 21.87 -14.79 10.98
C GLU A 467 22.63 -14.92 12.30
N ILE A 468 22.18 -14.22 13.35
CA ILE A 468 22.77 -14.32 14.68
C ILE A 468 22.69 -15.76 15.21
N ALA A 469 21.55 -16.43 15.05
CA ALA A 469 21.39 -17.81 15.49
C ALA A 469 22.30 -18.77 14.72
N GLU A 470 22.49 -18.55 13.41
CA GLU A 470 23.41 -19.34 12.60
C GLU A 470 24.87 -19.12 13.00
N GLN A 471 25.28 -17.87 13.26
CA GLN A 471 26.62 -17.52 13.76
C GLN A 471 26.89 -18.16 15.13
N ASN A 472 25.91 -18.08 16.05
CA ASN A 472 26.04 -18.71 17.36
C ASN A 472 26.12 -20.24 17.26
N PHE A 473 25.40 -20.86 16.32
CA PHE A 473 25.49 -22.30 16.08
C PHE A 473 26.85 -22.71 15.51
N GLU A 474 27.38 -21.95 14.54
CA GLU A 474 28.70 -22.17 13.94
C GLU A 474 29.83 -21.99 14.96
N ALA A 475 29.69 -21.02 15.87
CA ALA A 475 30.59 -20.81 17.00
C ALA A 475 30.42 -21.85 18.13
N GLY A 476 29.42 -22.75 18.04
CA GLY A 476 29.10 -23.73 19.08
C GLY A 476 28.44 -23.14 20.34
N ALA A 477 28.04 -21.87 20.31
CA ALA A 477 27.40 -21.14 21.41
C ALA A 477 25.88 -21.42 21.52
N SER A 478 25.23 -21.90 20.44
CA SER A 478 23.80 -22.28 20.45
C SER A 478 23.53 -23.61 19.74
N GLY A 479 22.35 -24.19 19.99
CA GLY A 479 21.93 -25.43 19.35
C GLY A 479 21.25 -25.22 18.00
N LYS A 480 21.28 -26.25 17.14
CA LYS A 480 20.57 -26.26 15.83
C LYS A 480 19.06 -25.99 15.97
N SER A 481 18.48 -26.23 17.15
CA SER A 481 17.10 -25.90 17.47
C SER A 481 16.76 -24.42 17.26
N ASP A 482 17.69 -23.52 17.56
CA ASP A 482 17.47 -22.07 17.47
C ASP A 482 17.38 -21.63 16.01
N VAL A 483 18.31 -22.13 15.19
CA VAL A 483 18.30 -21.95 13.73
C VAL A 483 16.99 -22.46 13.13
N LEU A 484 16.55 -23.66 13.52
CA LEU A 484 15.29 -24.24 13.02
C LEU A 484 14.07 -23.41 13.44
N ARG A 485 14.05 -22.85 14.65
CA ARG A 485 12.98 -21.95 15.11
C ARG A 485 12.91 -20.68 14.29
N PHE A 486 14.05 -20.03 14.04
CA PHE A 486 14.06 -18.83 13.19
C PHE A 486 13.73 -19.12 11.72
N ARG A 487 14.09 -20.30 11.20
CA ARG A 487 13.65 -20.72 9.86
C ARG A 487 12.14 -20.90 9.77
N SER A 488 11.52 -21.48 10.79
CA SER A 488 10.05 -21.53 10.88
C SER A 488 9.44 -20.13 11.00
N GLN A 489 10.01 -19.24 11.81
CA GLN A 489 9.56 -17.86 11.94
C GLN A 489 9.70 -17.07 10.63
N LEU A 490 10.78 -17.29 9.87
CA LEU A 490 11.02 -16.69 8.57
C LEU A 490 9.93 -17.09 7.57
N ALA A 491 9.57 -18.38 7.53
CA ALA A 491 8.49 -18.87 6.69
C ALA A 491 7.15 -18.22 7.07
N GLN A 492 6.82 -18.16 8.37
CA GLN A 492 5.59 -17.53 8.85
C GLN A 492 5.54 -16.03 8.54
N ASN A 493 6.63 -15.29 8.77
CA ASN A 493 6.67 -13.85 8.50
C ASN A 493 6.67 -13.54 7.00
N THR A 494 7.19 -14.45 6.18
CA THR A 494 7.05 -14.36 4.71
C THR A 494 5.59 -14.49 4.30
N GLN A 495 4.88 -15.48 4.83
CA GLN A 495 3.44 -15.65 4.57
C GLN A 495 2.64 -14.41 5.00
N ASN A 496 2.92 -13.88 6.20
CA ASN A 496 2.25 -12.68 6.71
C ASN A 496 2.46 -11.45 5.79
N LEU A 497 3.67 -11.27 5.23
CA LEU A 497 3.95 -10.19 4.28
C LEU A 497 3.19 -10.37 2.96
N ILE A 498 3.09 -11.60 2.45
CA ILE A 498 2.33 -11.92 1.24
C ILE A 498 0.85 -11.56 1.45
N ASP A 499 0.28 -11.97 2.58
CA ASP A 499 -1.11 -11.72 2.90
C ASP A 499 -1.39 -10.23 3.08
N ALA A 500 -0.52 -9.50 3.80
CA ALA A 500 -0.64 -8.06 3.96
C ALA A 500 -0.56 -7.31 2.62
N SER A 501 0.34 -7.74 1.73
CA SER A 501 0.48 -7.16 0.38
C SER A 501 -0.76 -7.42 -0.49
N ASN A 502 -1.35 -8.62 -0.39
CA ASN A 502 -2.57 -8.97 -1.09
C ASN A 502 -3.76 -8.16 -0.60
N GLN A 503 -3.90 -8.00 0.72
CA GLN A 503 -4.96 -7.17 1.32
C GLN A 503 -4.85 -5.70 0.87
N LEU A 504 -3.63 -5.15 0.86
CA LEU A 504 -3.41 -3.80 0.32
C LEU A 504 -3.86 -3.69 -1.14
N ARG A 505 -3.47 -4.65 -1.99
CA ARG A 505 -3.89 -4.65 -3.40
C ARG A 505 -5.42 -4.74 -3.55
N GLN A 506 -6.07 -5.55 -2.72
CA GLN A 506 -7.53 -5.64 -2.71
C GLN A 506 -8.19 -4.33 -2.28
N SER A 507 -7.62 -3.61 -1.31
CA SER A 507 -8.12 -2.30 -0.90
C SER A 507 -8.06 -1.27 -2.04
N PHE A 508 -7.01 -1.31 -2.86
CA PHE A 508 -6.92 -0.47 -4.06
C PHE A 508 -7.98 -0.84 -5.10
N ASN A 509 -8.30 -2.12 -5.27
CA ASN A 509 -9.40 -2.55 -6.13
C ASN A 509 -10.75 -2.01 -5.65
N THR A 510 -10.98 -1.97 -4.33
CA THR A 510 -12.19 -1.36 -3.74
C THR A 510 -12.28 0.13 -4.06
N ILE A 511 -11.17 0.87 -3.92
CA ILE A 511 -11.12 2.30 -4.28
C ILE A 511 -11.41 2.49 -5.77
N ASN A 512 -10.80 1.68 -6.64
CA ASN A 512 -11.06 1.71 -8.09
C ASN A 512 -12.54 1.45 -8.42
N GLN A 513 -13.17 0.50 -7.74
CA GLN A 513 -14.60 0.20 -7.90
C GLN A 513 -15.47 1.39 -7.48
N LEU A 514 -15.18 2.02 -6.33
CA LEU A 514 -15.96 3.15 -5.81
C LEU A 514 -15.87 4.38 -6.72
N MET A 515 -14.68 4.68 -7.25
CA MET A 515 -14.43 5.77 -8.20
C MET A 515 -14.84 5.43 -9.64
N ASN A 516 -15.29 4.20 -9.89
CA ASN A 516 -15.70 3.69 -11.20
C ASN A 516 -14.59 3.84 -12.27
N VAL A 517 -13.39 3.37 -11.95
CA VAL A 517 -12.24 3.25 -12.87
C VAL A 517 -11.88 1.78 -13.09
N PRO A 518 -11.11 1.41 -14.13
CA PRO A 518 -10.71 0.01 -14.35
C PRO A 518 -10.06 -0.60 -13.10
N ILE A 519 -10.49 -1.80 -12.71
CA ILE A 519 -10.09 -2.41 -11.43
C ILE A 519 -8.57 -2.60 -11.31
N ASN A 520 -7.90 -2.88 -12.42
CA ASN A 520 -6.45 -3.07 -12.49
C ASN A 520 -5.64 -1.77 -12.60
N THR A 521 -6.28 -0.60 -12.48
CA THR A 521 -5.57 0.69 -12.45
C THR A 521 -4.62 0.72 -11.26
N GLU A 522 -3.34 0.92 -11.53
CA GLU A 522 -2.34 1.07 -10.47
C GLU A 522 -2.47 2.43 -9.79
N ILE A 523 -2.88 2.41 -8.53
CA ILE A 523 -2.99 3.60 -7.68
C ILE A 523 -2.05 3.49 -6.47
N ASP A 524 -1.76 4.62 -5.85
CA ASP A 524 -1.22 4.69 -4.48
C ASP A 524 -2.01 5.74 -3.70
N ILE A 525 -1.76 5.84 -2.41
CA ILE A 525 -2.48 6.72 -1.50
C ILE A 525 -1.47 7.58 -0.74
N GLN A 526 -1.80 8.87 -0.65
CA GLN A 526 -1.03 9.84 0.10
C GLN A 526 -1.22 9.57 1.60
N ASP A 527 -0.14 9.57 2.36
CA ASP A 527 -0.22 9.32 3.80
C ASP A 527 -1.02 10.44 4.49
N ALA A 528 -1.82 10.07 5.48
CA ALA A 528 -2.59 11.01 6.29
C ALA A 528 -1.96 11.17 7.66
N GLU A 529 -1.46 12.36 7.96
CA GLU A 529 -0.90 12.67 9.26
C GLU A 529 -1.81 13.61 10.04
N LEU A 530 -1.94 13.36 11.36
CA LEU A 530 -2.67 14.25 12.24
C LEU A 530 -1.93 15.59 12.37
N SER A 531 -2.69 16.68 12.34
CA SER A 531 -2.17 18.05 12.50
C SER A 531 -1.19 18.51 11.41
N THR A 532 -1.17 17.85 10.25
CA THR A 532 -0.44 18.32 9.07
C THR A 532 -1.33 18.26 7.82
N GLY A 533 -0.96 19.02 6.79
CA GLY A 533 -1.67 19.04 5.52
C GLY A 533 -3.17 19.35 5.67
N ILE A 534 -4.01 18.56 4.99
CA ILE A 534 -5.48 18.75 5.01
C ILE A 534 -6.13 18.47 6.38
N PHE A 535 -5.42 17.83 7.32
CA PHE A 535 -5.90 17.54 8.67
C PHE A 535 -5.32 18.48 9.73
N GLU A 536 -4.61 19.54 9.34
CA GLU A 536 -4.09 20.56 10.26
C GLU A 536 -5.21 21.18 11.11
N ASN A 537 -6.33 21.49 10.47
CA ASN A 537 -7.48 22.15 11.08
C ASN A 537 -8.40 21.23 11.88
N TYR A 538 -8.11 19.92 11.94
CA TYR A 538 -8.92 18.99 12.74
C TYR A 538 -8.75 19.18 14.25
N ARG A 539 -7.72 19.93 14.69
CA ARG A 539 -7.56 20.45 16.06
C ARG A 539 -7.97 19.45 17.17
N TYR A 540 -7.58 18.19 17.01
CA TYR A 540 -8.05 17.07 17.84
C TYR A 540 -7.75 17.24 19.33
N LYS A 541 -6.71 18.01 19.67
CA LYS A 541 -6.32 18.34 21.05
C LYS A 541 -7.33 19.27 21.73
N ASP A 542 -7.90 20.22 21.00
CA ASP A 542 -8.93 21.12 21.54
C ASP A 542 -10.24 20.37 21.76
N LEU A 543 -10.57 19.44 20.85
CA LEU A 543 -11.67 18.50 21.02
C LEU A 543 -11.44 17.56 22.21
N LEU A 544 -10.20 17.09 22.43
CA LEU A 544 -9.84 16.25 23.58
C LEU A 544 -10.09 16.95 24.92
N GLU A 545 -9.74 18.23 25.07
CA GLU A 545 -9.97 18.95 26.33
C GLU A 545 -11.47 19.06 26.69
N VAL A 546 -12.34 19.13 25.68
CA VAL A 546 -13.79 19.12 25.86
C VAL A 546 -14.33 17.70 26.08
N LEU A 547 -13.82 16.73 25.32
CA LEU A 547 -14.27 15.33 25.32
C LEU A 547 -13.83 14.52 26.54
N ASP A 548 -12.65 14.82 27.08
CA ASP A 548 -12.09 14.18 28.27
C ASP A 548 -12.63 14.81 29.56
N ASN A 549 -13.28 15.97 29.47
CA ASN A 549 -13.94 16.59 30.61
C ASN A 549 -15.35 16.02 30.80
N PRO A 550 -15.60 15.22 31.86
CA PRO A 550 -16.89 14.57 32.09
C PRO A 550 -18.05 15.55 32.33
N LYS A 551 -17.75 16.83 32.61
CA LYS A 551 -18.78 17.89 32.73
C LYS A 551 -19.17 18.48 31.39
N LEU A 552 -18.24 18.59 30.44
CA LEU A 552 -18.49 19.22 29.14
C LEU A 552 -18.98 18.22 28.10
N GLN A 553 -18.57 16.96 28.21
CA GLN A 553 -18.91 15.89 27.28
C GLN A 553 -20.43 15.73 27.06
N PRO A 554 -21.32 15.69 28.09
CA PRO A 554 -22.76 15.55 27.86
C PRO A 554 -23.36 16.70 27.06
N ALA A 555 -22.89 17.94 27.29
CA ALA A 555 -23.37 19.12 26.57
C ALA A 555 -22.93 19.11 25.09
N LEU A 556 -21.72 18.62 24.81
CA LEU A 556 -21.23 18.43 23.44
C LEU A 556 -22.03 17.34 22.71
N ILE A 557 -22.27 16.19 23.36
CA ILE A 557 -23.09 15.11 22.77
C ILE A 557 -24.49 15.63 22.46
N GLU A 558 -25.14 16.34 23.40
CA GLU A 558 -26.47 16.92 23.19
C GLU A 558 -26.49 17.86 21.97
N PHE A 559 -25.47 18.73 21.82
CA PHE A 559 -25.34 19.59 20.65
C PHE A 559 -25.23 18.79 19.35
N LEU A 560 -24.35 17.80 19.31
CA LEU A 560 -24.11 16.98 18.11
C LEU A 560 -25.36 16.19 17.72
N VAL A 561 -26.12 15.68 18.70
CA VAL A 561 -27.39 14.99 18.47
C VAL A 561 -28.44 15.94 17.88
N VAL A 562 -28.54 17.17 18.40
CA VAL A 562 -29.47 18.19 17.87
C VAL A 562 -29.11 18.52 16.41
N GLU A 563 -27.83 18.72 16.11
CA GLU A 563 -27.37 19.04 14.76
C GLU A 563 -27.55 17.84 13.81
N ALA A 564 -27.27 16.62 14.28
CA ALA A 564 -27.52 15.39 13.53
C ALA A 564 -29.00 15.23 13.15
N LYS A 565 -29.92 15.37 14.12
CA LYS A 565 -31.37 15.28 13.86
C LYS A 565 -31.85 16.36 12.87
N LYS A 566 -31.25 17.55 12.90
CA LYS A 566 -31.57 18.65 11.97
C LYS A 566 -31.09 18.37 10.54
N ASN A 567 -29.89 17.80 10.39
CA ASN A 567 -29.28 17.59 9.08
C ASN A 567 -29.72 16.26 8.43
N ALA A 568 -30.07 15.25 9.24
CA ALA A 568 -30.44 13.89 8.84
C ALA A 568 -31.44 13.82 7.67
N PRO A 569 -31.00 13.36 6.47
CA PRO A 569 -31.90 13.13 5.35
C PRO A 569 -32.94 12.04 5.63
N GLU A 570 -32.65 11.07 6.49
CA GLU A 570 -33.57 10.01 6.90
C GLU A 570 -34.81 10.59 7.60
N LEU A 571 -34.62 11.59 8.46
CA LEU A 571 -35.73 12.32 9.09
C LEU A 571 -36.47 13.20 8.09
N LYS A 572 -35.79 13.79 7.11
CA LYS A 572 -36.47 14.54 6.03
C LYS A 572 -37.35 13.60 5.21
N ASN A 573 -36.84 12.42 4.83
CA ASN A 573 -37.58 11.41 4.08
C ASN A 573 -38.85 10.96 4.84
N ILE A 574 -38.74 10.56 6.11
CA ILE A 574 -39.91 10.11 6.88
C ILE A 574 -40.94 11.22 7.06
N ASN A 575 -40.50 12.48 7.23
CA ASN A 575 -41.41 13.63 7.32
C ASN A 575 -42.17 13.88 5.99
N TYR A 576 -41.53 13.71 4.83
CA TYR A 576 -42.22 13.80 3.54
C TYR A 576 -43.21 12.64 3.34
N ASN A 577 -42.87 11.43 3.77
CA ASN A 577 -43.82 10.30 3.77
C ASN A 577 -45.00 10.54 4.74
N LEU A 578 -44.77 11.17 5.90
CA LEU A 578 -45.85 11.62 6.78
C LEU A 578 -46.77 12.64 6.10
N ASN A 579 -46.23 13.57 5.30
CA ASN A 579 -47.04 14.50 4.51
C ASN A 579 -47.90 13.79 3.46
N VAL A 580 -47.35 12.76 2.79
CA VAL A 580 -48.11 11.89 1.87
C VAL A 580 -49.30 11.24 2.58
N THR A 581 -49.06 10.66 3.75
CA THR A 581 -50.11 9.99 4.53
C THR A 581 -51.15 10.98 5.05
N LYS A 582 -50.75 12.17 5.51
CA LYS A 582 -51.66 13.26 5.89
C LYS A 582 -52.51 13.74 4.71
N ARG A 583 -51.93 13.86 3.50
CA ARG A 583 -52.67 14.21 2.29
C ARG A 583 -53.70 13.13 1.94
N THR A 584 -53.32 11.86 2.07
CA THR A 584 -54.20 10.71 1.87
C THR A 584 -55.34 10.65 2.89
N TYR A 585 -55.07 10.96 4.16
CA TYR A 585 -56.10 11.10 5.20
C TYR A 585 -57.11 12.20 4.80
N LYS A 586 -56.63 13.40 4.45
CA LYS A 586 -57.49 14.53 4.07
C LYS A 586 -58.37 14.21 2.86
N LEU A 587 -57.82 13.53 1.85
CA LEU A 587 -58.56 13.06 0.67
C LEU A 587 -59.74 12.16 1.07
N ASN A 588 -59.55 11.25 2.02
CA ASN A 588 -60.58 10.30 2.44
C ASN A 588 -61.53 10.84 3.53
N ASP A 589 -61.12 11.88 4.26
CA ASP A 589 -61.90 12.51 5.33
C ASP A 589 -62.82 13.63 4.83
N THR A 590 -62.22 14.72 4.34
CA THR A 590 -62.97 15.90 3.84
C THR A 590 -63.16 15.86 2.34
N GLY A 591 -62.21 15.28 1.60
CA GLY A 591 -62.28 15.14 0.15
C GLY A 591 -63.43 14.26 -0.35
N ARG A 592 -64.00 13.40 0.49
CA ARG A 592 -65.19 12.57 0.14
C ARG A 592 -66.44 13.39 -0.18
N PHE A 593 -66.49 14.65 0.25
CA PHE A 593 -67.63 15.55 0.00
C PHE A 593 -67.44 16.42 -1.25
N ILE A 594 -66.33 16.24 -1.97
CA ILE A 594 -66.01 17.03 -3.15
C ILE A 594 -66.41 16.24 -4.40
N PRO A 595 -67.31 16.78 -5.26
CA PRO A 595 -67.70 16.11 -6.49
C PRO A 595 -66.55 16.09 -7.50
N THR A 596 -66.54 15.07 -8.35
CA THR A 596 -65.69 15.01 -9.54
C THR A 596 -66.46 15.56 -10.73
N VAL A 597 -65.80 16.40 -11.54
CA VAL A 597 -66.35 17.00 -12.74
C VAL A 597 -65.53 16.55 -13.95
N ALA A 598 -66.20 15.96 -14.94
CA ALA A 598 -65.59 15.50 -16.18
C ALA A 598 -66.37 15.99 -17.40
N LEU A 599 -65.65 16.33 -18.47
CA LEU A 599 -66.19 16.59 -19.78
C LEU A 599 -66.19 15.26 -20.56
N GLN A 600 -67.34 14.90 -21.11
CA GLN A 600 -67.51 13.71 -21.93
C GLN A 600 -68.04 14.12 -23.30
N GLY A 601 -67.38 13.63 -24.34
CA GLY A 601 -67.78 13.79 -25.73
C GLY A 601 -67.80 12.44 -26.41
N GLN A 602 -68.78 12.19 -27.25
CA GLN A 602 -68.84 10.96 -28.06
C GLN A 602 -69.28 11.31 -29.47
N TYR A 603 -68.63 10.70 -30.45
CA TYR A 603 -69.01 10.72 -31.86
C TYR A 603 -69.18 9.27 -32.35
N SER A 604 -70.38 8.91 -32.78
CA SER A 604 -70.72 7.56 -33.26
C SER A 604 -71.03 7.62 -34.75
N LEU A 605 -70.42 6.75 -35.55
CA LEU A 605 -70.62 6.66 -36.99
C LEU A 605 -71.06 5.26 -37.38
N ALA A 606 -72.20 5.12 -38.06
CA ALA A 606 -72.59 3.90 -38.72
C ALA A 606 -71.76 3.73 -40.01
N ILE A 607 -70.89 2.73 -40.06
CA ILE A 607 -69.98 2.48 -41.19
C ILE A 607 -70.66 1.59 -42.23
N SER A 608 -71.32 0.51 -41.77
CA SER A 608 -72.08 -0.37 -42.65
C SER A 608 -73.24 -1.01 -41.91
N GLN A 609 -74.37 -1.14 -42.60
CA GLN A 609 -75.57 -1.82 -42.11
C GLN A 609 -76.12 -2.70 -43.23
N SER A 610 -76.37 -3.97 -42.95
CA SER A 610 -76.93 -4.92 -43.94
C SER A 610 -77.76 -6.02 -43.28
N GLY A 611 -78.52 -6.76 -44.09
CA GLY A 611 -79.43 -7.82 -43.62
C GLY A 611 -80.80 -7.33 -43.17
N LYS A 612 -81.52 -8.17 -42.41
CA LYS A 612 -82.84 -7.87 -41.86
C LYS A 612 -82.79 -6.67 -40.89
N GLY A 613 -83.88 -5.90 -40.82
CA GLY A 613 -83.96 -4.76 -39.89
C GLY A 613 -83.20 -3.50 -40.29
N THR A 614 -82.77 -3.37 -41.55
CA THR A 614 -82.07 -2.19 -42.12
C THR A 614 -83.00 -1.08 -42.60
N THR A 615 -84.25 -1.42 -42.93
CA THR A 615 -85.22 -0.48 -43.51
C THR A 615 -86.11 0.13 -42.43
N VAL A 616 -86.18 1.46 -42.39
CA VAL A 616 -87.10 2.20 -41.51
C VAL A 616 -88.52 2.22 -42.14
N PRO A 617 -89.60 1.96 -41.37
CA PRO A 617 -90.97 2.04 -41.87
C PRO A 617 -91.32 3.42 -42.46
N THR A 618 -92.14 3.43 -43.50
CA THR A 618 -92.63 4.66 -44.15
C THR A 618 -93.36 5.57 -43.16
N GLY A 619 -92.98 6.86 -43.11
CA GLY A 619 -93.54 7.86 -42.21
C GLY A 619 -92.65 8.21 -41.01
N PHE A 620 -91.51 7.55 -40.84
CA PHE A 620 -90.54 7.82 -39.77
C PHE A 620 -89.25 8.45 -40.33
N PRO A 621 -88.59 9.36 -39.59
CA PRO A 621 -87.30 9.93 -39.98
C PRO A 621 -86.18 8.89 -39.89
N THR A 622 -85.27 8.89 -40.87
CA THR A 622 -84.04 8.09 -40.83
C THR A 622 -83.03 8.73 -39.90
N ALA A 623 -82.37 7.93 -39.06
CA ALA A 623 -81.28 8.41 -38.22
C ALA A 623 -80.10 8.90 -39.10
N PRO A 624 -79.37 9.94 -38.69
CA PRO A 624 -78.13 10.33 -39.36
C PRO A 624 -77.08 9.23 -39.26
N ASP A 625 -76.24 9.10 -40.28
CA ASP A 625 -75.12 8.15 -40.27
C ASP A 625 -74.13 8.42 -39.11
N GLY A 626 -73.98 9.69 -38.73
CA GLY A 626 -73.12 10.13 -37.63
C GLY A 626 -73.89 10.92 -36.57
N THR A 627 -73.69 10.58 -35.29
CA THR A 627 -74.29 11.27 -34.15
C THR A 627 -73.21 11.71 -33.16
N TYR A 628 -73.45 12.82 -32.44
CA TYR A 628 -72.55 13.29 -31.41
C TYR A 628 -73.29 13.76 -30.17
N ASN A 629 -72.65 13.62 -29.01
CA ASN A 629 -73.11 14.19 -27.76
C ASN A 629 -71.92 14.75 -26.99
N VAL A 630 -72.12 15.89 -26.34
CA VAL A 630 -71.16 16.52 -25.44
C VAL A 630 -71.90 16.84 -24.15
N GLY A 631 -71.31 16.49 -23.02
CA GLY A 631 -71.92 16.70 -21.72
C GLY A 631 -70.88 16.90 -20.62
N LEU A 632 -71.26 17.66 -19.60
CA LEU A 632 -70.52 17.72 -18.34
C LEU A 632 -71.14 16.72 -17.36
N ASN A 633 -70.31 15.82 -16.85
CA ASN A 633 -70.67 14.86 -15.82
C ASN A 633 -70.18 15.36 -14.46
N VAL A 634 -71.10 15.47 -13.49
CA VAL A 634 -70.78 15.77 -12.10
C VAL A 634 -71.15 14.55 -11.26
N SER A 635 -70.17 13.94 -10.62
CA SER A 635 -70.35 12.72 -9.83
C SER A 635 -69.91 12.92 -8.38
N LEU A 636 -70.82 12.63 -7.45
CA LEU A 636 -70.54 12.61 -6.01
C LEU A 636 -71.00 11.26 -5.43
N PRO A 637 -70.07 10.34 -5.09
CA PRO A 637 -70.45 9.07 -4.50
C PRO A 637 -70.97 9.29 -3.07
N ILE A 638 -72.26 9.07 -2.85
CA ILE A 638 -72.89 9.23 -1.53
C ILE A 638 -72.52 8.07 -0.59
N PHE A 639 -72.48 6.85 -1.12
CA PHE A 639 -72.10 5.65 -0.38
C PHE A 639 -71.30 4.71 -1.28
N ASN A 640 -70.05 4.42 -0.91
CA ASN A 640 -69.12 3.61 -1.70
C ASN A 640 -68.63 2.39 -0.90
N GLN A 641 -69.56 1.57 -0.39
CA GLN A 641 -69.25 0.35 0.36
C GLN A 641 -68.32 0.61 1.58
N ASN A 642 -68.48 1.76 2.23
CA ASN A 642 -67.64 2.23 3.35
C ASN A 642 -66.13 2.41 3.05
N GLN A 643 -65.70 2.34 1.79
CA GLN A 643 -64.28 2.36 1.42
C GLN A 643 -63.57 3.64 1.86
N ARG A 644 -64.21 4.81 1.77
CA ARG A 644 -63.60 6.08 2.22
C ARG A 644 -63.28 6.06 3.72
N ASN A 645 -64.16 5.51 4.54
CA ASN A 645 -63.93 5.42 5.98
C ASN A 645 -62.79 4.44 6.30
N ILE A 646 -62.75 3.30 5.62
CA ILE A 646 -61.66 2.33 5.76
C ILE A 646 -60.33 2.98 5.38
N ASN A 647 -60.25 3.60 4.19
CA ASN A 647 -59.02 4.27 3.73
C ASN A 647 -58.60 5.43 4.65
N ARG A 648 -59.56 6.16 5.25
CA ARG A 648 -59.26 7.19 6.26
C ARG A 648 -58.57 6.56 7.48
N GLN A 649 -59.13 5.47 8.01
CA GLN A 649 -58.55 4.78 9.16
C GLN A 649 -57.21 4.12 8.80
N THR A 650 -57.05 3.56 7.60
CA THR A 650 -55.78 3.04 7.11
C THR A 650 -54.72 4.14 7.06
N ALA A 651 -55.03 5.30 6.51
CA ALA A 651 -54.12 6.44 6.50
C ALA A 651 -53.77 6.91 7.92
N LYS A 652 -54.73 6.88 8.85
CA LYS A 652 -54.46 7.24 10.26
C LYS A 652 -53.51 6.25 10.94
N ILE A 653 -53.71 4.95 10.74
CA ILE A 653 -52.83 3.89 11.26
C ILE A 653 -51.43 4.01 10.65
N GLN A 654 -51.34 4.27 9.34
CA GLN A 654 -50.06 4.50 8.67
C GLN A 654 -49.35 5.77 9.20
N GLU A 655 -50.09 6.82 9.54
CA GLU A 655 -49.51 8.03 10.16
C GLU A 655 -48.90 7.70 11.52
N GLU A 656 -49.61 6.93 12.36
CA GLU A 656 -49.12 6.48 13.66
C GLU A 656 -47.90 5.56 13.52
N GLN A 657 -47.93 4.62 12.57
CA GLN A 657 -46.79 3.76 12.26
C GLN A 657 -45.55 4.57 11.88
N LEU A 658 -45.68 5.51 10.93
CA LEU A 658 -44.57 6.39 10.52
C LEU A 658 -44.11 7.30 11.67
N GLY A 659 -44.99 7.63 12.62
CA GLY A 659 -44.65 8.32 13.86
C GLY A 659 -43.70 7.51 14.73
N PHE A 660 -44.00 6.23 14.96
CA PHE A 660 -43.10 5.33 15.70
C PHE A 660 -41.79 5.07 14.96
N GLU A 661 -41.83 4.91 13.63
CA GLU A 661 -40.62 4.77 12.82
C GLU A 661 -39.73 6.02 12.92
N LYS A 662 -40.32 7.22 12.89
CA LYS A 662 -39.59 8.48 13.11
C LYS A 662 -38.95 8.53 14.49
N GLU A 663 -39.68 8.20 15.56
CA GLU A 663 -39.15 8.17 16.93
C GLU A 663 -37.97 7.18 17.03
N ASN A 664 -38.10 6.00 16.41
CA ASN A 664 -37.01 5.02 16.35
C ASN A 664 -35.79 5.55 15.56
N ILE A 665 -35.98 6.28 14.45
CA ILE A 665 -34.87 6.93 13.73
C ILE A 665 -34.20 7.99 14.62
N GLU A 666 -34.97 8.81 15.34
CA GLU A 666 -34.43 9.83 16.26
C GLU A 666 -33.61 9.19 17.38
N LEU A 667 -34.09 8.09 17.98
CA LEU A 667 -33.36 7.33 19.00
C LEU A 667 -32.08 6.69 18.44
N ASN A 668 -32.12 6.15 17.22
CA ASN A 668 -30.94 5.56 16.58
C ASN A 668 -29.88 6.62 16.24
N ILE A 669 -30.28 7.82 15.80
CA ILE A 669 -29.35 8.94 15.59
C ILE A 669 -28.68 9.31 16.90
N GLU A 670 -29.46 9.45 17.98
CA GLU A 670 -28.95 9.80 19.30
C GLU A 670 -27.97 8.77 19.85
N LYS A 671 -28.34 7.48 19.77
CA LYS A 671 -27.46 6.36 20.12
C LYS A 671 -26.17 6.37 19.30
N ASN A 672 -26.28 6.45 17.96
CA ASN A 672 -25.13 6.37 17.07
C ASN A 672 -24.14 7.51 17.30
N VAL A 673 -24.62 8.76 17.42
CA VAL A 673 -23.75 9.91 17.72
C VAL A 673 -23.08 9.74 19.09
N THR A 674 -23.82 9.30 20.10
CA THR A 674 -23.27 9.07 21.45
C THR A 674 -22.18 8.01 21.44
N ASP A 675 -22.43 6.85 20.82
CA ASP A 675 -21.46 5.75 20.73
C ASP A 675 -20.20 6.18 19.98
N ILE A 676 -20.34 6.87 18.83
CA ILE A 676 -19.20 7.36 18.05
C ILE A 676 -18.36 8.36 18.85
N VAL A 677 -18.98 9.24 19.63
CA VAL A 677 -18.25 10.19 20.48
C VAL A 677 -17.46 9.46 21.58
N ILE A 678 -18.05 8.45 22.22
CA ILE A 678 -17.37 7.61 23.21
C ILE A 678 -16.17 6.89 22.56
N ASP A 679 -16.37 6.29 21.38
CA ASP A 679 -15.31 5.63 20.63
C ASP A 679 -14.18 6.61 20.26
N LEU A 680 -14.53 7.84 19.87
CA LEU A 680 -13.56 8.88 19.53
C LEU A 680 -12.67 9.24 20.72
N VAL A 681 -13.23 9.36 21.93
CA VAL A 681 -12.45 9.57 23.16
C VAL A 681 -11.48 8.40 23.39
N GLY A 682 -11.96 7.17 23.23
CA GLY A 682 -11.13 5.97 23.32
C GLY A 682 -9.97 5.95 22.31
N GLN A 683 -10.22 6.35 21.06
CA GLN A 683 -9.18 6.43 20.03
C GLN A 683 -8.12 7.48 20.36
N ILE A 684 -8.50 8.64 20.94
CA ILE A 684 -7.52 9.65 21.33
C ILE A 684 -6.59 9.13 22.43
N ALA A 685 -7.14 8.47 23.46
CA ALA A 685 -6.32 7.85 24.51
C ALA A 685 -5.39 6.76 23.94
N ASN A 686 -5.89 5.96 22.99
CA ASN A 686 -5.14 4.89 22.35
C ASN A 686 -3.93 5.40 21.53
N ILE A 687 -4.00 6.61 20.95
CA ILE A 687 -2.86 7.21 20.23
C ILE A 687 -1.65 7.37 21.16
N GLU A 688 -1.85 7.86 22.39
CA GLU A 688 -0.75 8.06 23.34
C GLU A 688 -0.29 6.75 23.98
N ILE A 689 -1.23 5.88 24.37
CA ILE A 689 -0.94 4.58 24.99
C ILE A 689 -0.15 3.68 24.03
N SER A 690 -0.57 3.62 22.75
CA SER A 690 0.12 2.81 21.74
C SER A 690 1.54 3.30 21.47
N LYS A 691 1.80 4.61 21.56
CA LYS A 691 3.13 5.20 21.42
C LYS A 691 4.06 4.73 22.54
N VAL A 692 3.63 4.89 23.79
CA VAL A 692 4.39 4.43 24.97
C VAL A 692 4.63 2.92 24.91
N SER A 693 3.64 2.15 24.44
CA SER A 693 3.76 0.70 24.26
C SER A 693 4.81 0.33 23.20
N GLU A 694 4.82 1.01 22.04
CA GLU A 694 5.83 0.79 20.99
C GLU A 694 7.24 1.10 21.51
N ASP A 695 7.42 2.26 22.16
CA ASP A 695 8.73 2.70 22.66
C ASP A 695 9.32 1.68 23.66
N ASN A 696 8.52 1.23 24.61
CA ASN A 696 8.94 0.21 25.60
C ASN A 696 9.21 -1.16 24.94
N ALA A 697 8.36 -1.59 24.00
CA ALA A 697 8.55 -2.86 23.31
C ALA A 697 9.80 -2.84 22.41
N LYS A 698 10.12 -1.70 21.81
CA LYS A 698 11.32 -1.48 21.00
C LYS A 698 12.59 -1.57 21.86
N GLU A 699 12.61 -0.90 23.01
CA GLU A 699 13.75 -0.96 23.94
C GLU A 699 13.93 -2.38 24.49
N SER A 700 12.83 -3.04 24.87
CA SER A 700 12.83 -4.43 25.31
C SER A 700 13.42 -5.37 24.26
N LEU A 701 12.98 -5.27 23.00
CA LEU A 701 13.53 -6.04 21.89
C LEU A 701 15.05 -5.84 21.74
N ALA A 702 15.53 -4.59 21.81
CA ALA A 702 16.95 -4.30 21.69
C ALA A 702 17.78 -4.96 22.81
N LEU A 703 17.30 -4.92 24.05
CA LEU A 703 17.95 -5.58 25.19
C LEU A 703 18.01 -7.10 25.02
N PHE A 704 16.89 -7.72 24.62
CA PHE A 704 16.84 -9.16 24.38
C PHE A 704 17.70 -9.58 23.18
N GLN A 705 17.78 -8.78 22.12
CA GLN A 705 18.67 -9.05 20.99
C GLN A 705 20.14 -9.08 21.42
N ASN A 706 20.58 -8.10 22.22
CA ASN A 706 21.96 -8.08 22.72
C ASN A 706 22.23 -9.26 23.67
N SER A 707 21.29 -9.55 24.57
CA SER A 707 21.42 -10.65 25.51
C SER A 707 21.45 -12.02 24.81
N TYR A 708 20.71 -12.18 23.71
CA TYR A 708 20.74 -13.41 22.90
C TYR A 708 22.06 -13.55 22.13
N LYS A 709 22.58 -12.46 21.57
CA LYS A 709 23.91 -12.45 20.93
C LYS A 709 25.00 -12.89 21.90
N GLU A 710 24.89 -12.50 23.17
CA GLU A 710 25.81 -12.90 24.25
C GLU A 710 25.53 -14.29 24.84
N GLY A 711 24.49 -14.98 24.36
CA GLY A 711 24.08 -16.30 24.87
C GLY A 711 23.44 -16.29 26.26
N ALA A 712 23.04 -15.12 26.77
CA ALA A 712 22.50 -14.94 28.12
C ALA A 712 21.00 -15.30 28.24
N ILE A 713 20.27 -15.39 27.12
CA ILE A 713 18.84 -15.73 27.09
C ILE A 713 18.54 -16.82 26.04
N PRO A 714 17.46 -17.59 26.20
CA PRO A 714 17.00 -18.52 25.18
C PRO A 714 16.31 -17.79 24.01
N VAL A 715 16.39 -18.38 22.82
CA VAL A 715 15.76 -17.87 21.57
C VAL A 715 14.27 -17.55 21.69
N ILE A 716 13.53 -18.28 22.53
CA ILE A 716 12.10 -18.06 22.74
C ILE A 716 11.82 -16.65 23.26
N GLN A 717 12.65 -16.14 24.19
CA GLN A 717 12.45 -14.80 24.77
C GLN A 717 12.69 -13.71 23.72
N LEU A 718 13.63 -13.92 22.80
CA LEU A 718 13.87 -13.01 21.68
C LEU A 718 12.69 -13.02 20.69
N ILE A 719 12.16 -14.19 20.35
CA ILE A 719 10.98 -14.31 19.48
C ILE A 719 9.76 -13.64 20.13
N ASP A 720 9.54 -13.85 21.43
CA ASP A 720 8.44 -13.22 22.17
C ASP A 720 8.58 -11.69 22.20
N ALA A 721 9.78 -11.16 22.45
CA ALA A 721 10.05 -9.73 22.40
C ALA A 721 9.82 -9.13 21.00
N GLN A 722 10.22 -9.85 19.95
CA GLN A 722 9.98 -9.46 18.56
C GLN A 722 8.47 -9.42 18.24
N ASN A 723 7.71 -10.41 18.68
CA ASN A 723 6.26 -10.46 18.49
C ASN A 723 5.55 -9.32 19.25
N ASN A 724 5.98 -9.02 20.48
CA ASN A 724 5.46 -7.90 21.26
C ASN A 724 5.74 -6.55 20.57
N TYR A 725 6.96 -6.35 20.06
CA TYR A 725 7.30 -5.14 19.30
C TYR A 725 6.48 -5.02 18.01
N LEU A 726 6.30 -6.12 17.26
CA LEU A 726 5.45 -6.14 16.07
C LEU A 726 4.02 -5.68 16.39
N GLN A 727 3.39 -6.24 17.43
CA GLN A 727 2.02 -5.89 17.83
C GLN A 727 1.92 -4.43 18.27
N ALA A 728 2.85 -3.96 19.11
CA ALA A 728 2.86 -2.58 19.59
C ALA A 728 3.07 -1.58 18.44
N LYS A 729 3.97 -1.89 17.50
CA LYS A 729 4.21 -1.08 16.31
C LYS A 729 2.99 -0.99 15.39
N LEU A 730 2.31 -2.12 15.14
CA LEU A 730 1.06 -2.11 14.35
C LEU A 730 -0.03 -1.27 15.02
N ALA A 731 -0.22 -1.42 16.33
CA ALA A 731 -1.19 -0.64 17.08
C ALA A 731 -0.89 0.87 16.96
N ARG A 732 0.35 1.29 17.20
CA ARG A 732 0.78 2.69 17.10
C ARG A 732 0.65 3.24 15.68
N ALA A 733 1.06 2.48 14.69
CA ALA A 733 1.10 2.95 13.31
C ALA A 733 -0.31 3.07 12.68
N THR A 734 -1.32 2.39 13.22
CA THR A 734 -2.73 2.49 12.78
C THR A 734 -3.59 3.42 13.65
N ALA A 735 -3.15 3.78 14.87
CA ALA A 735 -3.96 4.53 15.83
C ALA A 735 -4.49 5.87 15.26
N ASN A 736 -3.64 6.61 14.54
CA ASN A 736 -4.02 7.87 13.91
C ASN A 736 -5.13 7.68 12.86
N TYR A 737 -5.04 6.63 12.05
CA TYR A 737 -6.02 6.33 11.01
C TYR A 737 -7.36 5.87 11.59
N ASN A 738 -7.33 5.08 12.68
CA ASN A 738 -8.54 4.67 13.38
C ASN A 738 -9.28 5.88 13.95
N TYR A 739 -8.55 6.83 14.56
CA TYR A 739 -9.14 8.10 15.03
C TYR A 739 -9.79 8.88 13.87
N LEU A 740 -9.08 9.08 12.76
CA LEU A 740 -9.60 9.83 11.62
C LEU A 740 -10.81 9.11 10.99
N LEU A 741 -10.80 7.79 10.93
CA LEU A 741 -11.93 7.00 10.46
C LEU A 741 -13.17 7.19 11.36
N THR A 742 -13.01 7.14 12.68
CA THR A 742 -14.09 7.42 13.64
C THR A 742 -14.60 8.85 13.53
N ALA A 743 -13.71 9.82 13.28
CA ALA A 743 -14.10 11.21 13.01
C ALA A 743 -14.97 11.32 11.74
N MET A 744 -14.63 10.61 10.66
CA MET A 744 -15.46 10.56 9.43
C MET A 744 -16.84 9.94 9.69
N GLN A 745 -16.92 8.93 10.56
CA GLN A 745 -18.21 8.34 10.98
C GLN A 745 -19.06 9.36 11.74
N LEU A 746 -18.45 10.17 12.61
CA LEU A 746 -19.14 11.25 13.31
C LEU A 746 -19.65 12.31 12.32
N GLU A 747 -18.79 12.74 11.39
CA GLU A 747 -19.13 13.71 10.33
C GLU A 747 -20.33 13.25 9.49
N ARG A 748 -20.38 11.96 9.12
CA ARG A 748 -21.55 11.36 8.48
C ARG A 748 -22.78 11.37 9.40
N ALA A 749 -22.63 11.01 10.68
CA ALA A 749 -23.75 10.94 11.61
C ALA A 749 -24.39 12.31 11.84
N ILE A 750 -23.59 13.38 11.89
CA ILE A 750 -24.07 14.77 12.02
C ILE A 750 -24.48 15.41 10.67
N GLY A 751 -24.24 14.71 9.56
CA GLY A 751 -24.52 15.17 8.20
C GLY A 751 -23.67 16.36 7.76
N TYR A 752 -22.43 16.47 8.26
CA TYR A 752 -21.51 17.57 7.99
C TYR A 752 -20.07 17.07 7.89
N PHE A 753 -19.49 17.11 6.69
CA PHE A 753 -18.09 16.74 6.45
C PHE A 753 -17.18 17.98 6.42
N PHE A 754 -16.22 18.08 7.33
CA PHE A 754 -15.37 19.27 7.47
C PHE A 754 -14.46 19.47 6.26
N LEU A 755 -14.01 18.39 5.61
CA LEU A 755 -13.16 18.44 4.42
C LEU A 755 -13.85 18.97 3.16
N VAL A 756 -15.20 18.94 3.13
CA VAL A 756 -15.99 19.37 1.96
C VAL A 756 -16.48 20.82 2.12
N HIS A 757 -16.53 21.33 3.35
CA HIS A 757 -16.95 22.69 3.65
C HIS A 757 -15.76 23.67 3.69
N THR A 758 -16.05 24.96 3.54
CA THR A 758 -15.05 26.01 3.63
C THR A 758 -14.58 26.20 5.07
N GLU A 759 -13.37 26.75 5.25
CA GLU A 759 -12.83 27.03 6.57
C GLU A 759 -13.74 27.96 7.39
N SER A 760 -14.38 28.94 6.74
CA SER A 760 -15.34 29.85 7.41
C SER A 760 -16.54 29.10 7.98
N GLU A 761 -17.14 28.18 7.21
CA GLU A 761 -18.28 27.37 7.66
C GLU A 761 -17.88 26.45 8.82
N ASN A 762 -16.69 25.87 8.76
CA ASN A 762 -16.13 25.04 9.82
C ASN A 762 -15.92 25.85 11.12
N GLN A 763 -15.41 27.08 11.03
CA GLN A 763 -15.26 27.97 12.19
C GLN A 763 -16.62 28.36 12.78
N GLU A 764 -17.62 28.65 11.95
CA GLU A 764 -18.98 28.91 12.42
C GLU A 764 -19.58 27.70 13.15
N PHE A 765 -19.35 26.49 12.65
CA PHE A 765 -19.79 25.26 13.31
C PHE A 765 -19.15 25.11 14.70
N ILE A 766 -17.83 25.32 14.81
CA ILE A 766 -17.10 25.25 16.08
C ILE A 766 -17.56 26.34 17.05
N GLN A 767 -17.84 27.56 16.57
CA GLN A 767 -18.38 28.63 17.42
C GLN A 767 -19.74 28.28 18.01
N ARG A 768 -20.63 27.63 17.23
CA ARG A 768 -21.93 27.17 17.74
C ARG A 768 -21.77 26.10 18.83
N ILE A 769 -20.82 25.18 18.68
CA ILE A 769 -20.48 24.22 19.75
C ILE A 769 -20.11 24.97 21.03
N ASN A 770 -19.16 25.89 20.95
CA ASN A 770 -18.65 26.61 22.12
C ASN A 770 -19.76 27.42 22.80
N GLN A 771 -20.61 28.11 22.03
CA GLN A 771 -21.76 28.84 22.56
C GLN A 771 -22.77 27.92 23.23
N TYR A 772 -23.03 26.74 22.65
CA TYR A 772 -23.96 25.77 23.24
C TYR A 772 -23.44 25.22 24.57
N ILE A 773 -22.16 24.82 24.62
CA ILE A 773 -21.52 24.33 25.84
C ILE A 773 -21.52 25.42 26.93
N LEU A 774 -21.24 26.68 26.58
CA LEU A 774 -21.30 27.82 27.50
C LEU A 774 -22.72 28.11 28.00
N SER A 775 -23.76 27.78 27.21
CA SER A 775 -25.15 27.98 27.64
C SER A 775 -25.68 26.92 28.61
N LYS A 776 -24.98 25.79 28.72
CA LYS A 776 -25.36 24.61 29.53
C LYS A 776 -24.55 24.48 30.83
N ASN A 777 -23.46 25.23 30.96
CA ASN A 777 -22.66 25.41 32.17
C ASN A 777 -22.98 26.76 32.82
#